data_AF-A0A0D1YYB2-F1
#
_entry.id   AF-A0A0D1YYB2-F1
#
_cell.length_a   1.000
_cell.length_b   1.000
_cell.length_c   1.000
_cell.angle_alpha   90.00
_cell.angle_beta   90.00
_cell.angle_gamma   90.00
#
_symmetry.space_group_name_H-M   'P 1'
#
loop_
_entity.id
_entity.type
_entity.pdbx_description
1 polymer ?
#
loop_
_entity_poly.entity_id
_entity_poly.type
_entity_poly.pdbx_seq_one_letter_code
_entity_poly.pdbx_strand_id
1 'polypeptide(L)'
;MALFMFSLLTGLFLQQAASIAIPSWDEWVTIQSALDSNVSLSFKETYLCETTPGVKSYSGYVNLPPDPSEGRDYPTHTFFWFFESRKDPSTSPLTLWLQGGPGTPSIPAAVSENGPCLVTADSETTVLNPWSWNNEANMLYIDQPVSTGFSYSSLVNGTVDEPVLPYEVTSYNNSALSSLKTNSTVLAGTFASQNPLSAPNTTMAAARIAWHFMQIWMTEFPAYKPKDNSFSIWGESYGGHYVPTFADYFETQNLLIANGSLHESAVPLRLDTVGLINACIDASTQVPTYPQMAYNNTYGIQFINETQYESAVANWTDGQKLVETCQSLAQEYDAQAYGNATKVNQACSDAYDYCFSAVYQDPTKAGLGMFDITAGALVPFPPKYPAGYLNRQNVQTGLGVPLNFTGLSVPVSTSFVETGDFIRGHNLAALGRLLDKGVRIALVYGDSDYQCNWLGGEQISLAINSSIKSDFHNAGYANITTNATYLGGVVRQYGNLSFSRVFQAGHQGIAYGNLGVKPRTADPMTRDARIKFVTEKARLRHHKKSRRGCLTLPRTETFLRQLPSTGFDMQVFRNNRHDPKLSPTQLWANFVVNFGDSRGVLYHSEFPGAWLQDIPARSMRYPAMLSAALSCAASHLAHETKAAQVRTCLLHRSRALSGLSQMVNALTTLSTADGHAVIATCIILRIQTLFLDDGFIEWLRLRRLTFRLSMSVTERSGAGSSKEVQWQDMHGNANRQCPATVELDPRITRSAAHSLSMLEPLVHESEAETYIHHLLVLCISHFQQSTLLGMKSFETIYLALLQMPESRLQGLLENMRPVARILLGHFVAIHVMVTVLTSSNTADNQHSSIGKVNKWIESLCGDLENSDEWHRYVAWPLLTAKAGEGKPHNGRLSMRDFLEILDKEPNELVLRSESQLSSCRIEE
;
A
#
# COMPACT_ATOMS: atom_id res chain seq x y z
N MET A 1 -16.68 66.90 54.37
CA MET A 1 -16.20 65.86 55.30
C MET A 1 -17.04 64.62 55.03
N ALA A 2 -16.49 63.63 54.33
CA ALA A 2 -16.05 62.35 54.93
C ALA A 2 -17.26 61.43 55.20
N LEU A 3 -17.39 60.16 54.81
CA LEU A 3 -16.47 59.14 54.30
C LEU A 3 -17.36 57.94 53.85
N PHE A 4 -16.95 57.19 52.82
CA PHE A 4 -17.17 55.73 52.61
C PHE A 4 -18.58 55.07 52.73
N MET A 5 -19.08 54.50 51.62
CA MET A 5 -19.15 53.04 51.35
C MET A 5 -20.31 52.62 50.43
N PHE A 6 -19.99 51.63 49.58
CA PHE A 6 -20.83 50.68 48.85
C PHE A 6 -21.53 51.11 47.55
N SER A 7 -20.80 50.79 46.48
CA SER A 7 -21.17 50.48 45.11
C SER A 7 -22.28 49.43 44.97
N LEU A 8 -23.21 49.67 44.03
CA LEU A 8 -23.77 48.60 43.19
C LEU A 8 -24.05 49.16 41.79
N LEU A 9 -23.30 48.57 40.84
CA LEU A 9 -23.17 48.94 39.44
C LEU A 9 -24.44 48.65 38.65
N THR A 10 -24.92 49.67 37.94
CA THR A 10 -25.60 49.52 36.66
C THR A 10 -24.58 49.92 35.59
N GLY A 11 -24.23 48.98 34.70
CA GLY A 11 -23.27 49.21 33.63
C GLY A 11 -23.59 48.29 32.45
N LEU A 12 -24.41 48.80 31.55
CA LEU A 12 -24.65 48.20 30.23
C LEU A 12 -23.37 48.28 29.37
N PHE A 13 -23.09 47.18 28.70
CA PHE A 13 -22.58 47.06 27.32
C PHE A 13 -21.37 47.91 26.90
N LEU A 14 -20.21 47.24 26.90
CA LEU A 14 -19.28 47.16 25.77
C LEU A 14 -18.29 46.04 26.11
N GLN A 15 -18.58 44.80 25.68
CA GLN A 15 -17.52 43.80 25.51
C GLN A 15 -16.66 44.30 24.36
N GLN A 16 -15.64 45.10 24.67
CA GLN A 16 -14.44 45.11 23.84
C GLN A 16 -13.93 43.68 23.83
N ALA A 17 -14.05 43.00 22.68
CA ALA A 17 -13.17 41.90 22.39
C ALA A 17 -11.76 42.45 22.53
N ALA A 18 -11.10 42.14 23.64
CA ALA A 18 -9.70 42.43 23.81
C ALA A 18 -9.00 41.68 22.67
N SER A 19 -8.50 42.41 21.69
CA SER A 19 -7.51 41.90 20.76
C SER A 19 -6.35 41.43 21.62
N ILE A 20 -6.27 40.12 21.89
CA ILE A 20 -5.12 39.52 22.54
C ILE A 20 -3.94 39.87 21.65
N ALA A 21 -3.04 40.72 22.17
CA ALA A 21 -1.79 41.00 21.50
C ALA A 21 -1.07 39.67 21.33
N ILE A 22 -0.89 39.23 20.08
CA ILE A 22 -0.15 38.02 19.75
C ILE A 22 1.28 38.21 20.30
N PRO A 23 1.77 37.34 21.20
CA PRO A 23 3.13 37.43 21.73
C PRO A 23 4.17 37.33 20.60
N SER A 24 5.40 37.81 20.85
CA SER A 24 6.44 37.93 19.83
C SER A 24 6.72 36.62 19.05
N TRP A 25 6.89 36.79 17.75
CA TRP A 25 6.64 35.84 16.65
C TRP A 25 7.57 34.63 16.49
N ASP A 26 8.49 34.38 17.43
CA ASP A 26 9.37 33.20 17.40
C ASP A 26 9.01 32.12 18.43
N GLU A 27 8.10 32.42 19.36
CA GLU A 27 7.70 31.51 20.44
C GLU A 27 6.44 30.72 20.10
N TRP A 28 6.36 29.50 20.63
CA TRP A 28 5.17 28.67 20.51
C TRP A 28 4.00 29.26 21.30
N VAL A 29 2.84 29.32 20.66
CA VAL A 29 1.56 29.59 21.32
C VAL A 29 0.81 28.27 21.43
N THR A 30 0.42 27.90 22.65
CA THR A 30 -0.43 26.73 22.89
C THR A 30 -1.72 27.16 23.59
N ILE A 31 -2.84 26.84 22.96
CA ILE A 31 -4.19 27.09 23.45
C ILE A 31 -4.82 25.75 23.83
N GLN A 32 -5.32 25.63 25.05
CA GLN A 32 -6.16 24.50 25.46
C GLN A 32 -7.58 24.75 24.98
N SER A 33 -8.21 23.74 24.39
CA SER A 33 -9.53 23.85 23.82
C SER A 33 -10.60 24.10 24.88
N ALA A 34 -11.56 24.97 24.57
CA ALA A 34 -12.74 25.16 25.41
C ALA A 34 -13.75 23.97 25.31
N LEU A 35 -13.60 23.10 24.32
CA LEU A 35 -14.41 21.88 24.14
C LEU A 35 -13.95 20.75 25.05
N ASP A 36 -12.64 20.61 25.22
CA ASP A 36 -12.00 19.61 26.08
C ASP A 36 -10.61 20.12 26.48
N SER A 37 -10.37 20.23 27.79
CA SER A 37 -9.08 20.71 28.33
C SER A 37 -7.89 19.79 28.03
N ASN A 38 -8.12 18.57 27.54
CA ASN A 38 -7.07 17.65 27.10
C ASN A 38 -6.73 17.81 25.60
N VAL A 39 -7.52 18.59 24.87
CA VAL A 39 -7.28 18.94 23.46
C VAL A 39 -6.56 20.28 23.39
N SER A 40 -5.55 20.38 22.54
CA SER A 40 -4.80 21.64 22.37
C SER A 40 -4.48 21.98 20.92
N LEU A 41 -4.31 23.27 20.68
CA LEU A 41 -3.81 23.85 19.45
C LEU A 41 -2.48 24.53 19.74
N SER A 42 -1.40 24.04 19.15
CA SER A 42 -0.05 24.60 19.30
C SER A 42 0.43 25.12 17.96
N PHE A 43 0.87 26.36 17.87
CA PHE A 43 1.31 26.96 16.60
C PHE A 43 2.34 28.06 16.79
N LYS A 44 3.01 28.42 15.69
CA LYS A 44 3.89 29.58 15.58
C LYS A 44 3.77 30.23 14.20
N GLU A 45 4.18 31.48 14.09
CA GLU A 45 4.34 32.14 12.78
C GLU A 45 5.58 31.60 12.06
N THR A 46 5.50 31.54 10.73
CA THR A 46 6.62 31.16 9.86
C THR A 46 6.70 32.08 8.65
N TYR A 47 7.91 32.20 8.11
CA TYR A 47 8.23 33.01 6.92
C TYR A 47 8.76 32.14 5.78
N LEU A 48 8.64 30.82 5.91
CA LEU A 48 9.00 29.87 4.87
C LEU A 48 7.94 29.93 3.77
N CYS A 49 8.37 29.81 2.50
CA CYS A 49 7.51 29.79 1.31
C CYS A 49 6.81 31.13 0.99
N GLU A 50 5.97 31.66 1.89
CA GLU A 50 5.29 32.95 1.71
C GLU A 50 6.17 34.11 2.19
N THR A 51 6.52 35.00 1.27
CA THR A 51 7.43 36.14 1.51
C THR A 51 6.81 37.48 1.09
N THR A 52 5.53 37.48 0.71
CA THR A 52 4.78 38.69 0.36
C THR A 52 4.67 39.60 1.60
N PRO A 53 5.11 40.88 1.53
CA PRO A 53 5.06 41.78 2.68
C PRO A 53 3.63 41.92 3.24
N GLY A 54 3.50 41.71 4.56
CA GLY A 54 2.22 41.84 5.27
C GLY A 54 1.29 40.64 5.19
N VAL A 55 1.70 39.55 4.51
CA VAL A 55 0.94 38.29 4.45
C VAL A 55 1.58 37.31 5.42
N LYS A 56 0.79 36.78 6.36
CA LYS A 56 1.29 35.90 7.42
C LYS A 56 1.06 34.44 7.08
N SER A 57 1.87 33.57 7.69
CA SER A 57 1.69 32.14 7.64
C SER A 57 1.98 31.49 8.98
N TYR A 58 1.27 30.41 9.30
CA TYR A 58 1.35 29.73 10.59
C TYR A 58 1.49 28.23 10.39
N SER A 59 2.31 27.58 11.19
CA SER A 59 2.41 26.12 11.23
C SER A 59 2.30 25.62 12.65
N GLY A 60 1.84 24.38 12.81
CA GLY A 60 1.59 23.82 14.12
C GLY A 60 0.81 22.52 14.11
N TYR A 61 0.24 22.19 15.27
CA TYR A 61 -0.46 20.95 15.55
C TYR A 61 -1.80 21.21 16.23
N VAL A 62 -2.82 20.45 15.84
CA VAL A 62 -3.94 20.13 16.72
C VAL A 62 -3.66 18.78 17.37
N ASN A 63 -3.71 18.75 18.71
CA ASN A 63 -3.39 17.59 19.52
C ASN A 63 -4.67 17.05 20.17
N LEU A 64 -4.98 15.78 19.88
CA LEU A 64 -6.12 15.06 20.44
C LEU A 64 -5.62 13.93 21.36
N PRO A 65 -6.20 13.77 22.57
CA PRO A 65 -5.92 12.61 23.43
C PRO A 65 -6.51 11.33 22.82
N PRO A 66 -6.07 10.12 23.20
CA PRO A 66 -6.75 8.88 22.81
C PRO A 66 -8.26 8.92 23.08
N ASP A 67 -9.06 8.40 22.16
CA ASP A 67 -10.49 8.19 22.32
C ASP A 67 -10.92 6.82 21.76
N PRO A 68 -10.93 5.77 22.62
CA PRO A 68 -11.37 4.44 22.23
C PRO A 68 -12.83 4.38 21.77
N SER A 69 -13.69 5.33 22.15
CA SER A 69 -15.11 5.35 21.74
C SER A 69 -15.28 5.65 20.25
N GLU A 70 -14.30 6.34 19.65
CA GLU A 70 -14.22 6.58 18.21
C GLU A 70 -13.38 5.52 17.47
N GLY A 71 -12.91 4.47 18.18
CA GLY A 71 -11.98 3.47 17.63
C GLY A 71 -10.54 3.99 17.53
N ARG A 72 -10.18 5.01 18.31
CA ARG A 72 -8.89 5.70 18.26
C ARG A 72 -8.15 5.60 19.61
N ASP A 73 -7.55 4.46 19.90
CA ASP A 73 -6.83 4.22 21.17
C ASP A 73 -5.39 4.77 21.18
N TYR A 74 -5.18 5.94 20.56
CA TYR A 74 -3.87 6.57 20.43
C TYR A 74 -4.00 8.10 20.35
N PRO A 75 -2.99 8.86 20.84
CA PRO A 75 -2.98 10.30 20.67
C PRO A 75 -2.82 10.65 19.19
N THR A 76 -3.31 11.82 18.80
CA THR A 76 -3.22 12.29 17.41
C THR A 76 -2.69 13.72 17.39
N HIS A 77 -1.56 13.91 16.70
CA HIS A 77 -0.97 15.21 16.44
C HIS A 77 -1.09 15.51 14.96
N THR A 78 -2.11 16.28 14.57
CA THR A 78 -2.36 16.65 13.17
C THR A 78 -1.63 17.94 12.83
N PHE A 79 -0.61 17.84 11.98
CA PHE A 79 0.15 18.99 11.50
C PHE A 79 -0.66 19.80 10.48
N PHE A 80 -0.51 21.12 10.56
CA PHE A 80 -1.06 22.04 9.57
C PHE A 80 -0.03 23.10 9.15
N TRP A 81 -0.24 23.64 7.95
CA TRP A 81 0.40 24.86 7.49
C TRP A 81 -0.65 25.76 6.83
N PHE A 82 -0.81 26.95 7.40
CA PHE A 82 -1.80 27.93 7.01
C PHE A 82 -1.16 29.17 6.41
N PHE A 83 -1.78 29.73 5.38
CA PHE A 83 -1.35 30.96 4.70
C PHE A 83 -2.53 31.92 4.55
N GLU A 84 -2.31 33.17 4.97
CA GLU A 84 -3.25 34.25 4.72
C GLU A 84 -3.45 34.48 3.22
N SER A 85 -4.64 34.99 2.88
CA SER A 85 -4.85 35.55 1.54
C SER A 85 -3.95 36.76 1.31
N ARG A 86 -3.35 36.86 0.13
CA ARG A 86 -2.55 38.02 -0.32
C ARG A 86 -3.37 39.27 -0.61
N LYS A 87 -4.70 39.16 -0.61
CA LYS A 87 -5.61 40.25 -0.99
C LYS A 87 -6.24 40.90 0.23
N ASP A 88 -7.16 40.21 0.89
CA ASP A 88 -7.75 40.63 2.15
C ASP A 88 -8.09 39.39 2.99
N PRO A 89 -7.16 38.94 3.85
CA PRO A 89 -7.36 37.73 4.61
C PRO A 89 -8.54 37.81 5.59
N SER A 90 -9.01 39.02 5.93
CA SER A 90 -10.17 39.20 6.82
C SER A 90 -11.52 38.91 6.17
N THR A 91 -11.61 39.02 4.85
CA THR A 91 -12.84 38.79 4.09
C THR A 91 -12.74 37.63 3.11
N SER A 92 -11.54 37.16 2.81
CA SER A 92 -11.31 36.00 1.95
C SER A 92 -11.86 34.70 2.55
N PRO A 93 -12.37 33.78 1.71
CA PRO A 93 -12.84 32.48 2.17
C PRO A 93 -11.69 31.65 2.73
N LEU A 94 -11.99 30.79 3.71
CA LEU A 94 -11.09 29.72 4.15
C LEU A 94 -11.25 28.50 3.23
N THR A 95 -10.12 27.94 2.81
CA THR A 95 -10.06 26.73 1.98
C THR A 95 -9.16 25.70 2.65
N LEU A 96 -9.75 24.56 3.01
CA LEU A 96 -9.04 23.36 3.43
C LEU A 96 -8.59 22.55 2.21
N TRP A 97 -7.31 22.18 2.15
CA TRP A 97 -6.73 21.34 1.10
C TRP A 97 -6.28 19.98 1.64
N LEU A 98 -6.68 18.92 0.94
CA LEU A 98 -6.37 17.53 1.28
C LEU A 98 -5.77 16.78 0.08
N GLN A 99 -4.52 16.31 0.22
CA GLN A 99 -3.97 15.32 -0.71
C GLN A 99 -4.60 13.92 -0.49
N GLY A 100 -4.31 13.01 -1.43
CA GLY A 100 -4.85 11.66 -1.48
C GLY A 100 -3.90 10.58 -0.94
N GLY A 101 -3.51 9.65 -1.81
CA GLY A 101 -2.77 8.44 -1.45
C GLY A 101 -3.66 7.19 -1.56
N PRO A 102 -4.20 6.65 -0.44
CA PRO A 102 -4.32 7.25 0.90
C PRO A 102 -2.99 7.31 1.68
N GLY A 103 -2.86 8.34 2.55
CA GLY A 103 -1.66 8.55 3.36
C GLY A 103 -0.56 9.39 2.71
N THR A 104 -0.88 10.17 1.66
CA THR A 104 0.03 11.17 1.09
C THR A 104 -0.19 12.52 1.78
N PRO A 105 0.87 13.19 2.27
CA PRO A 105 0.73 14.48 2.96
C PRO A 105 0.30 15.62 2.04
N SER A 106 -0.39 16.61 2.60
CA SER A 106 -0.84 17.81 1.90
C SER A 106 0.23 18.89 1.82
N ILE A 107 1.21 18.85 2.73
CA ILE A 107 2.26 19.88 2.82
C ILE A 107 3.11 20.03 1.55
N PRO A 108 3.46 18.97 0.79
CA PRO A 108 4.08 19.14 -0.53
C PRO A 108 3.27 20.04 -1.46
N ALA A 109 1.94 19.93 -1.48
CA ALA A 109 1.10 20.77 -2.34
C ALA A 109 1.23 22.27 -2.02
N ALA A 110 1.50 22.61 -0.77
CA ALA A 110 1.75 23.99 -0.34
C ALA A 110 3.03 24.59 -0.95
N VAL A 111 3.97 23.75 -1.40
CA VAL A 111 5.28 24.19 -1.91
C VAL A 111 5.58 23.71 -3.33
N SER A 112 4.65 23.04 -4.00
CA SER A 112 4.83 22.55 -5.38
C SER A 112 3.61 22.57 -6.27
N GLU A 113 2.42 22.86 -5.75
CA GLU A 113 1.17 22.77 -6.52
C GLU A 113 0.42 24.11 -6.48
N ASN A 114 -0.50 24.28 -5.54
CA ASN A 114 -1.39 25.44 -5.44
C ASN A 114 -1.02 26.41 -4.31
N GLY A 115 0.00 26.07 -3.50
CA GLY A 115 0.45 26.91 -2.40
C GLY A 115 1.32 28.10 -2.82
N PRO A 116 1.77 28.90 -1.85
CA PRO A 116 2.30 30.25 -2.09
C PRO A 116 3.64 30.28 -2.80
N CYS A 117 4.38 29.18 -2.82
CA CYS A 117 5.68 29.09 -3.49
C CYS A 117 5.85 27.76 -4.22
N LEU A 118 6.90 27.71 -5.03
CA LEU A 118 7.39 26.52 -5.71
C LEU A 118 8.84 26.28 -5.27
N VAL A 119 9.13 25.08 -4.77
CA VAL A 119 10.49 24.62 -4.50
C VAL A 119 11.23 24.45 -5.81
N THR A 120 12.45 24.97 -5.91
CA THR A 120 13.27 24.83 -7.12
C THR A 120 14.03 23.50 -7.15
N ALA A 121 14.65 23.18 -8.28
CA ALA A 121 15.35 21.91 -8.49
C ALA A 121 16.55 21.69 -7.53
N ASP A 122 17.02 22.73 -6.83
CA ASP A 122 18.06 22.61 -5.81
C ASP A 122 17.54 22.05 -4.47
N SER A 123 16.22 21.89 -4.30
CA SER A 123 15.58 21.47 -3.05
C SER A 123 15.92 22.36 -1.84
N GLU A 124 16.35 23.59 -2.09
CA GLU A 124 16.84 24.53 -1.07
C GLU A 124 16.11 25.86 -1.15
N THR A 125 15.94 26.37 -2.36
CA THR A 125 15.30 27.66 -2.61
C THR A 125 13.85 27.51 -3.02
N THR A 126 13.07 28.54 -2.74
CA THR A 126 11.67 28.65 -3.16
C THR A 126 11.49 29.93 -3.97
N VAL A 127 10.54 29.91 -4.90
CA VAL A 127 10.09 31.10 -5.64
C VAL A 127 8.60 31.30 -5.40
N LEU A 128 8.15 32.55 -5.26
CA LEU A 128 6.71 32.82 -5.11
C LEU A 128 5.95 32.27 -6.31
N ASN A 129 4.85 31.57 -6.02
CA ASN A 129 3.92 31.04 -6.99
C ASN A 129 2.92 32.16 -7.37
N PRO A 130 2.99 32.71 -8.60
CA PRO A 130 2.08 33.77 -9.01
C PRO A 130 0.65 33.25 -9.22
N TRP A 131 0.45 31.93 -9.30
CA TRP A 131 -0.87 31.30 -9.46
C TRP A 131 -1.35 30.63 -8.17
N SER A 132 -0.75 30.96 -7.02
CA SER A 132 -1.18 30.40 -5.75
C SER A 132 -2.65 30.69 -5.47
N TRP A 133 -3.33 29.73 -4.85
CA TRP A 133 -4.69 29.90 -4.38
C TRP A 133 -4.79 30.89 -3.23
N ASN A 134 -3.69 31.12 -2.49
CA ASN A 134 -3.68 32.16 -1.48
C ASN A 134 -3.76 33.59 -2.06
N ASN A 135 -3.72 33.75 -3.39
CA ASN A 135 -4.07 35.02 -4.02
C ASN A 135 -5.53 35.42 -3.72
N GLU A 136 -6.44 34.47 -3.52
CA GLU A 136 -7.88 34.75 -3.33
C GLU A 136 -8.46 34.15 -2.04
N ALA A 137 -7.83 33.13 -1.45
CA ALA A 137 -8.33 32.43 -0.26
C ALA A 137 -7.31 32.40 0.89
N ASN A 138 -7.79 32.23 2.11
CA ASN A 138 -6.98 31.78 3.22
C ASN A 138 -6.80 30.26 3.08
N MET A 139 -5.57 29.79 2.91
CA MET A 139 -5.28 28.39 2.57
C MET A 139 -4.83 27.63 3.80
N LEU A 140 -5.52 26.54 4.11
CA LEU A 140 -5.22 25.61 5.21
C LEU A 140 -4.86 24.24 4.63
N TYR A 141 -3.61 23.83 4.80
CA TYR A 141 -3.12 22.49 4.45
C TYR A 141 -3.02 21.67 5.72
N ILE A 142 -3.56 20.45 5.72
CA ILE A 142 -3.40 19.52 6.85
C ILE A 142 -2.82 18.19 6.37
N ASP A 143 -1.86 17.66 7.10
CA ASP A 143 -1.37 16.30 6.89
C ASP A 143 -2.31 15.31 7.57
N GLN A 144 -3.03 14.54 6.77
CA GLN A 144 -4.01 13.58 7.26
C GLN A 144 -4.03 12.34 6.37
N PRO A 145 -4.40 11.16 6.91
CA PRO A 145 -4.69 10.85 8.31
C PRO A 145 -3.44 10.90 9.22
N VAL A 146 -3.59 10.71 10.54
CA VAL A 146 -2.42 10.67 11.44
C VAL A 146 -1.40 9.61 10.99
N SER A 147 -0.11 9.86 11.25
CA SER A 147 1.04 9.13 10.71
C SER A 147 1.40 9.46 9.25
N THR A 148 0.81 10.52 8.68
CA THR A 148 1.11 11.05 7.34
C THR A 148 1.96 12.30 7.42
N GLY A 149 3.05 12.37 6.65
CA GLY A 149 3.92 13.55 6.59
C GLY A 149 4.45 13.95 7.96
N PHE A 150 4.10 15.17 8.40
CA PHE A 150 4.47 15.67 9.72
C PHE A 150 3.44 15.37 10.82
N SER A 151 2.32 14.72 10.51
CA SER A 151 1.35 14.26 11.50
C SER A 151 1.76 12.91 12.08
N TYR A 152 1.60 12.74 13.41
CA TYR A 152 2.05 11.53 14.10
C TYR A 152 1.19 11.20 15.31
N SER A 153 1.22 9.93 15.71
CA SER A 153 0.67 9.47 16.99
C SER A 153 1.78 9.37 18.04
N SER A 154 2.85 8.67 17.71
CA SER A 154 4.11 8.66 18.46
C SER A 154 5.30 8.77 17.52
N LEU A 155 6.46 9.12 18.08
CA LEU A 155 7.70 9.30 17.33
C LEU A 155 8.64 8.12 17.53
N VAL A 156 9.32 7.73 16.46
CA VAL A 156 10.34 6.67 16.47
C VAL A 156 11.59 7.15 15.77
N ASN A 157 12.76 6.75 16.28
CA ASN A 157 14.01 6.94 15.55
C ASN A 157 14.16 5.83 14.52
N GLY A 158 14.50 6.21 13.30
CA GLY A 158 14.46 5.32 12.15
C GLY A 158 15.54 5.61 11.12
N THR A 159 15.57 4.78 10.07
CA THR A 159 16.19 5.16 8.80
C THR A 159 15.20 5.05 7.65
N VAL A 160 15.42 5.86 6.61
CA VAL A 160 14.67 5.85 5.36
C VAL A 160 15.63 5.70 4.19
N ASP A 161 15.29 4.86 3.20
CA ASP A 161 16.06 4.72 1.96
C ASP A 161 15.41 5.57 0.85
N GLU A 162 15.92 6.78 0.65
CA GLU A 162 15.37 7.82 -0.25
C GLU A 162 15.12 7.40 -1.73
N PRO A 163 15.94 6.53 -2.35
CA PRO A 163 15.68 6.01 -3.69
C PRO A 163 14.52 5.02 -3.74
N VAL A 164 14.23 4.33 -2.63
CA VAL A 164 13.19 3.29 -2.57
C VAL A 164 11.85 3.97 -2.31
N LEU A 165 10.98 3.94 -3.31
CA LEU A 165 9.59 4.32 -3.12
C LEU A 165 8.87 3.17 -2.40
N PRO A 166 8.09 3.43 -1.34
CA PRO A 166 7.55 4.74 -0.94
C PRO A 166 8.15 5.35 0.36
N TYR A 167 9.48 5.45 0.48
CA TYR A 167 10.14 5.99 1.68
C TYR A 167 9.87 5.14 2.93
N GLU A 168 9.98 3.81 2.79
CA GLU A 168 9.73 2.88 3.89
C GLU A 168 10.67 3.17 5.07
N VAL A 169 10.08 3.61 6.18
CA VAL A 169 10.82 3.88 7.40
C VAL A 169 11.08 2.57 8.11
N THR A 170 12.36 2.24 8.28
CA THR A 170 12.75 1.25 9.26
C THR A 170 12.83 1.91 10.64
N SER A 171 12.01 1.47 11.59
CA SER A 171 12.12 1.86 13.00
C SER A 171 13.24 1.12 13.73
N TYR A 172 14.01 1.80 14.58
CA TYR A 172 15.12 1.26 15.36
C TYR A 172 14.89 1.34 16.89
N ASN A 173 13.64 1.52 17.35
CA ASN A 173 13.24 1.69 18.75
C ASN A 173 14.20 2.65 19.51
N ASN A 174 14.39 2.51 20.82
CA ASN A 174 15.15 3.43 21.71
C ASN A 174 16.63 3.69 21.35
N SER A 175 17.08 3.32 20.15
CA SER A 175 18.38 3.66 19.61
C SER A 175 18.51 5.18 19.44
N ALA A 176 19.64 5.73 19.90
CA ALA A 176 19.98 7.12 19.63
C ALA A 176 20.21 7.31 18.12
N LEU A 177 19.72 8.41 17.54
CA LEU A 177 19.92 8.74 16.12
C LEU A 177 21.39 8.65 15.69
N SER A 178 22.30 9.07 16.56
CA SER A 178 23.75 9.05 16.34
C SER A 178 24.34 7.64 16.19
N SER A 179 23.62 6.61 16.61
CA SER A 179 24.03 5.21 16.52
C SER A 179 23.56 4.50 15.25
N LEU A 180 22.67 5.14 14.47
CA LEU A 180 22.09 4.55 13.28
C LEU A 180 23.07 4.61 12.10
N LYS A 181 23.22 3.47 11.41
CA LYS A 181 24.07 3.38 10.23
C LYS A 181 23.40 4.09 9.05
N THR A 182 24.04 5.15 8.56
CA THR A 182 23.61 5.89 7.37
C THR A 182 24.58 5.69 6.20
N ASN A 183 24.12 5.96 4.99
CA ASN A 183 24.96 6.04 3.79
C ASN A 183 24.41 7.14 2.85
N SER A 184 24.86 7.18 1.59
CA SER A 184 24.43 8.20 0.63
C SER A 184 22.92 8.17 0.28
N THR A 185 22.21 7.09 0.59
CA THR A 185 20.78 6.90 0.29
C THR A 185 19.93 6.58 1.52
N VAL A 186 20.54 5.95 2.53
CA VAL A 186 19.91 5.61 3.80
C VAL A 186 20.18 6.71 4.82
N LEU A 187 19.14 7.47 5.14
CA LEU A 187 19.20 8.63 6.04
C LEU A 187 18.56 8.27 7.38
N ALA A 188 19.24 8.62 8.48
CA ALA A 188 18.70 8.50 9.82
C ALA A 188 17.84 9.72 10.15
N GLY A 189 16.77 9.51 10.89
CA GLY A 189 15.83 10.56 11.26
C GLY A 189 14.85 10.12 12.33
N THR A 190 14.04 11.06 12.80
CA THR A 190 12.88 10.77 13.64
C THR A 190 11.65 10.77 12.76
N PHE A 191 10.76 9.80 12.90
CA PHE A 191 9.60 9.61 12.03
C PHE A 191 8.35 9.31 12.86
N ALA A 192 7.18 9.39 12.23
CA ALA A 192 5.96 8.88 12.83
C ALA A 192 6.06 7.35 13.05
N SER A 193 5.37 6.85 14.06
CA SER A 193 5.24 5.42 14.32
C SER A 193 4.76 4.67 13.08
N GLN A 194 5.42 3.55 12.78
CA GLN A 194 5.04 2.65 11.69
C GLN A 194 4.01 1.61 12.15
N ASN A 195 3.33 1.85 13.28
CA ASN A 195 2.31 0.97 13.83
C ASN A 195 0.94 1.20 13.15
N PRO A 196 0.39 0.24 12.40
CA PRO A 196 -0.94 0.37 11.79
C PRO A 196 -2.07 0.49 12.81
N LEU A 197 -1.91 -0.03 14.04
CA LEU A 197 -2.89 0.15 15.11
C LEU A 197 -2.94 1.59 15.65
N SER A 198 -1.94 2.40 15.32
CA SER A 198 -1.86 3.81 15.69
C SER A 198 -2.14 4.75 14.51
N ALA A 199 -2.89 4.26 13.52
CA ALA A 199 -3.33 4.99 12.33
C ALA A 199 -4.78 4.62 11.96
N PRO A 200 -5.53 5.51 11.31
CA PRO A 200 -6.85 5.19 10.76
C PRO A 200 -6.74 4.15 9.66
N ASN A 201 -7.76 3.30 9.53
CA ASN A 201 -7.85 2.23 8.53
C ASN A 201 -9.04 2.40 7.56
N THR A 202 -9.88 3.42 7.75
CA THR A 202 -10.99 3.79 6.86
C THR A 202 -11.08 5.31 6.68
N THR A 203 -11.71 5.75 5.59
CA THR A 203 -11.97 7.17 5.34
C THR A 203 -12.87 7.77 6.42
N MET A 204 -13.84 7.02 6.97
CA MET A 204 -14.73 7.50 8.03
C MET A 204 -13.99 7.70 9.36
N ALA A 205 -13.04 6.82 9.70
CA ALA A 205 -12.19 7.02 10.88
C ALA A 205 -11.36 8.32 10.77
N ALA A 206 -10.82 8.61 9.57
CA ALA A 206 -10.15 9.88 9.30
C ALA A 206 -11.10 11.09 9.38
N ALA A 207 -12.38 10.94 8.98
CA ALA A 207 -13.38 12.00 9.02
C ALA A 207 -13.69 12.49 10.45
N ARG A 208 -13.70 11.57 11.43
CA ARG A 208 -13.90 11.90 12.85
C ARG A 208 -12.77 12.79 13.38
N ILE A 209 -11.53 12.42 13.08
CA ILE A 209 -10.34 13.21 13.44
C ILE A 209 -10.36 14.58 12.76
N ALA A 210 -10.70 14.64 11.47
CA ALA A 210 -10.79 15.89 10.73
C ALA A 210 -11.90 16.81 11.26
N TRP A 211 -13.00 16.25 11.76
CA TRP A 211 -14.06 17.04 12.39
C TRP A 211 -13.56 17.70 13.67
N HIS A 212 -12.88 16.95 14.55
CA HIS A 212 -12.25 17.50 15.75
C HIS A 212 -11.25 18.59 15.40
N PHE A 213 -10.37 18.34 14.43
CA PHE A 213 -9.43 19.35 13.92
C PHE A 213 -10.16 20.65 13.55
N MET A 214 -11.23 20.54 12.74
CA MET A 214 -11.97 21.71 12.25
C MET A 214 -12.79 22.40 13.34
N GLN A 215 -13.31 21.67 14.35
CA GLN A 215 -13.90 22.28 15.54
C GLN A 215 -12.89 23.19 16.24
N ILE A 216 -11.70 22.64 16.55
CA ILE A 216 -10.63 23.40 17.22
C ILE A 216 -10.17 24.58 16.37
N TRP A 217 -10.01 24.39 15.07
CA TRP A 217 -9.62 25.46 14.17
C TRP A 217 -10.63 26.62 14.21
N MET A 218 -11.92 26.32 14.11
CA MET A 218 -12.98 27.34 14.07
C MET A 218 -13.19 28.03 15.43
N THR A 219 -12.94 27.35 16.55
CA THR A 219 -13.17 27.91 17.89
C THR A 219 -11.93 28.55 18.52
N GLU A 220 -10.73 28.00 18.29
CA GLU A 220 -9.53 28.39 19.04
C GLU A 220 -8.49 29.16 18.23
N PHE A 221 -8.36 28.91 16.92
CA PHE A 221 -7.31 29.57 16.13
C PHE A 221 -7.58 31.08 16.11
N PRO A 222 -6.65 31.91 16.59
CA PRO A 222 -6.91 33.34 16.79
C PRO A 222 -6.86 34.15 15.50
N ALA A 223 -6.25 33.59 14.44
CA ALA A 223 -6.30 34.17 13.10
C ALA A 223 -7.64 33.87 12.42
N TYR A 224 -7.91 34.54 11.30
CA TYR A 224 -9.22 34.73 10.67
C TYR A 224 -10.19 33.56 10.82
N LYS A 225 -11.26 33.83 11.55
CA LYS A 225 -12.44 32.98 11.61
C LYS A 225 -13.41 33.43 10.52
N PRO A 226 -13.74 32.56 9.54
CA PRO A 226 -14.70 32.91 8.51
C PRO A 226 -16.02 33.34 9.13
N LYS A 227 -16.68 34.32 8.50
CA LYS A 227 -18.04 34.70 8.89
C LYS A 227 -18.93 33.47 8.84
N ASP A 228 -19.65 33.21 9.94
CA ASP A 228 -20.57 32.08 10.11
C ASP A 228 -19.93 30.68 9.99
N ASN A 229 -18.61 30.55 10.23
CA ASN A 229 -17.84 29.29 10.14
C ASN A 229 -17.94 28.61 8.76
N SER A 230 -18.15 29.38 7.70
CA SER A 230 -18.23 28.85 6.33
C SER A 230 -16.84 28.64 5.73
N PHE A 231 -16.62 27.52 5.06
CA PHE A 231 -15.34 27.24 4.38
C PHE A 231 -15.51 26.34 3.16
N SER A 232 -14.50 26.34 2.30
CA SER A 232 -14.37 25.39 1.19
C SER A 232 -13.46 24.24 1.57
N ILE A 233 -13.77 23.04 1.08
CA ILE A 233 -12.92 21.86 1.23
C ILE A 233 -12.58 21.32 -0.16
N TRP A 234 -11.30 21.12 -0.41
CA TRP A 234 -10.77 20.65 -1.69
C TRP A 234 -9.88 19.44 -1.48
N GLY A 235 -9.92 18.52 -2.43
CA GLY A 235 -9.01 17.38 -2.42
C GLY A 235 -8.71 16.81 -3.79
N GLU A 236 -7.61 16.08 -3.86
CA GLU A 236 -7.07 15.49 -5.09
C GLU A 236 -6.91 13.99 -4.96
N SER A 237 -7.06 13.24 -6.06
CA SER A 237 -6.80 11.79 -6.08
C SER A 237 -7.72 11.03 -5.12
N TYR A 238 -7.17 10.29 -4.14
CA TYR A 238 -7.92 9.69 -3.03
C TYR A 238 -8.63 10.74 -2.13
N GLY A 239 -8.32 12.02 -2.27
CA GLY A 239 -9.14 13.12 -1.77
C GLY A 239 -10.59 13.06 -2.23
N GLY A 240 -10.89 12.35 -3.33
CA GLY A 240 -12.24 11.99 -3.75
C GLY A 240 -12.99 11.03 -2.82
N HIS A 241 -12.30 10.33 -1.93
CA HIS A 241 -12.90 9.61 -0.79
C HIS A 241 -12.96 10.50 0.45
N TYR A 242 -11.85 11.16 0.80
CA TYR A 242 -11.79 12.01 2.00
C TYR A 242 -12.84 13.12 1.98
N VAL A 243 -12.83 13.96 0.94
CA VAL A 243 -13.62 15.19 0.92
C VAL A 243 -15.13 14.93 1.00
N PRO A 244 -15.73 14.03 0.17
CA PRO A 244 -17.17 13.79 0.28
C PRO A 244 -17.58 13.16 1.61
N THR A 245 -16.75 12.27 2.16
CA THR A 245 -17.01 11.62 3.45
C THR A 245 -16.93 12.64 4.59
N PHE A 246 -15.90 13.47 4.61
CA PHE A 246 -15.70 14.49 5.64
C PHE A 246 -16.85 15.49 5.60
N ALA A 247 -17.20 15.94 4.39
CA ALA A 247 -18.30 16.85 4.18
C ALA A 247 -19.65 16.31 4.71
N ASP A 248 -19.99 15.06 4.38
CA ASP A 248 -21.23 14.43 4.83
C ASP A 248 -21.23 14.15 6.33
N TYR A 249 -20.08 13.78 6.89
CA TYR A 249 -19.91 13.61 8.33
C TYR A 249 -20.08 14.94 9.08
N PHE A 250 -19.47 16.03 8.59
CA PHE A 250 -19.61 17.37 9.19
C PHE A 250 -21.06 17.83 9.17
N GLU A 251 -21.77 17.58 8.07
CA GLU A 251 -23.21 17.84 7.98
C GLU A 251 -24.05 17.02 8.97
N THR A 252 -23.67 15.77 9.20
CA THR A 252 -24.31 14.93 10.23
C THR A 252 -24.07 15.50 11.63
N GLN A 253 -22.83 15.92 11.93
CA GLN A 253 -22.51 16.57 13.20
C GLN A 253 -23.25 17.91 13.35
N ASN A 254 -23.38 18.71 12.29
CA ASN A 254 -24.14 19.96 12.31
C ASN A 254 -25.61 19.75 12.74
N LEU A 255 -26.23 18.65 12.33
CA LEU A 255 -27.59 18.29 12.75
C LEU A 255 -27.65 17.95 14.25
N LEU A 256 -26.62 17.27 14.77
CA LEU A 256 -26.49 16.95 16.19
C LEU A 256 -26.19 18.20 17.04
N ILE A 257 -25.47 19.19 16.50
CA ILE A 257 -25.32 20.50 17.14
C ILE A 257 -26.67 21.23 17.17
N ALA A 258 -27.37 21.29 16.04
CA ALA A 258 -28.63 22.02 15.91
C ALA A 258 -29.75 21.47 16.82
N ASN A 259 -29.74 20.17 17.11
CA ASN A 259 -30.72 19.54 18.01
C ASN A 259 -30.27 19.47 19.49
N GLY A 260 -29.08 19.99 19.81
CA GLY A 260 -28.53 20.02 21.16
C GLY A 260 -27.98 18.69 21.69
N SER A 261 -27.67 17.71 20.82
CA SER A 261 -27.10 16.41 21.22
C SER A 261 -25.58 16.44 21.41
N LEU A 262 -24.91 17.51 20.97
CA LEU A 262 -23.47 17.72 21.17
C LEU A 262 -23.21 18.85 22.18
N HIS A 263 -21.98 18.91 22.67
CA HIS A 263 -21.55 19.91 23.66
C HIS A 263 -21.89 21.33 23.22
N GLU A 264 -22.27 22.20 24.17
CA GLU A 264 -22.74 23.56 23.88
C GLU A 264 -21.70 24.46 23.18
N SER A 265 -20.41 24.18 23.39
CA SER A 265 -19.33 24.91 22.73
C SER A 265 -19.06 24.45 21.29
N ALA A 266 -19.68 23.35 20.82
CA ALA A 266 -19.48 22.84 19.47
C ALA A 266 -20.13 23.77 18.45
N VAL A 267 -19.43 24.06 17.36
CA VAL A 267 -19.88 25.03 16.36
C VAL A 267 -20.23 24.36 15.02
N PRO A 268 -21.29 24.82 14.33
CA PRO A 268 -21.59 24.30 13.00
C PRO A 268 -20.45 24.55 12.01
N LEU A 269 -20.01 23.51 11.30
CA LEU A 269 -19.03 23.56 10.22
C LEU A 269 -19.74 23.70 8.88
N ARG A 270 -19.88 24.92 8.35
CA ARG A 270 -20.71 25.16 7.17
C ARG A 270 -19.90 25.04 5.89
N LEU A 271 -20.28 24.11 5.03
CA LEU A 271 -19.59 23.90 3.76
C LEU A 271 -20.14 24.85 2.70
N ASP A 272 -19.25 25.62 2.10
CA ASP A 272 -19.57 26.52 0.99
C ASP A 272 -19.34 25.83 -0.37
N THR A 273 -18.15 25.25 -0.53
CA THR A 273 -17.72 24.57 -1.76
C THR A 273 -16.98 23.28 -1.44
N VAL A 274 -17.34 22.21 -2.14
CA VAL A 274 -16.60 20.95 -2.26
C VAL A 274 -15.94 20.93 -3.63
N GLY A 275 -14.61 20.91 -3.65
CA GLY A 275 -13.86 20.82 -4.89
C GLY A 275 -13.01 19.55 -4.96
N LEU A 276 -12.94 18.96 -6.14
CA LEU A 276 -12.40 17.63 -6.36
C LEU A 276 -11.58 17.63 -7.64
N ILE A 277 -10.27 17.38 -7.49
CA ILE A 277 -9.30 17.46 -8.57
C ILE A 277 -8.81 16.06 -8.89
N ASN A 278 -8.94 15.62 -10.14
CA ASN A 278 -8.50 14.29 -10.57
C ASN A 278 -8.89 13.21 -9.55
N ALA A 279 -10.13 13.29 -9.07
CA ALA A 279 -10.54 12.61 -7.87
C ALA A 279 -11.05 11.19 -8.20
N CYS A 280 -10.61 10.22 -7.41
CA CYS A 280 -11.17 8.88 -7.37
C CYS A 280 -12.27 8.87 -6.29
N ILE A 281 -13.53 8.66 -6.71
CA ILE A 281 -14.74 8.93 -5.93
C ILE A 281 -15.60 7.67 -5.82
N ASP A 282 -15.86 6.99 -6.94
CA ASP A 282 -16.74 5.83 -6.99
C ASP A 282 -16.28 4.81 -8.04
N ALA A 283 -15.97 3.61 -7.56
CA ALA A 283 -15.45 2.52 -8.38
C ALA A 283 -16.46 2.05 -9.43
N SER A 284 -17.75 1.93 -9.07
CA SER A 284 -18.83 1.51 -9.97
C SER A 284 -18.95 2.39 -11.21
N THR A 285 -18.58 3.67 -11.10
CA THR A 285 -18.65 4.65 -12.17
C THR A 285 -17.33 4.82 -12.92
N GLN A 286 -16.19 4.81 -12.22
CA GLN A 286 -14.88 5.15 -12.81
C GLN A 286 -14.11 3.95 -13.34
N VAL A 287 -14.15 2.78 -12.66
CA VAL A 287 -13.42 1.58 -13.13
C VAL A 287 -13.74 1.18 -14.58
N PRO A 288 -15.00 1.20 -15.05
CA PRO A 288 -15.30 0.83 -16.44
C PRO A 288 -14.73 1.80 -17.49
N THR A 289 -14.19 2.96 -17.12
CA THR A 289 -13.60 3.91 -18.08
C THR A 289 -12.13 3.63 -18.39
N TYR A 290 -11.42 2.83 -17.57
CA TYR A 290 -10.01 2.51 -17.79
C TYR A 290 -9.71 1.87 -19.16
N PRO A 291 -10.47 0.84 -19.63
CA PRO A 291 -10.22 0.25 -20.94
C PRO A 291 -10.34 1.26 -22.07
N GLN A 292 -11.33 2.17 -21.99
CA GLN A 292 -11.51 3.23 -22.97
C GLN A 292 -10.34 4.21 -22.97
N MET A 293 -9.89 4.65 -21.79
CA MET A 293 -8.74 5.56 -21.68
C MET A 293 -7.45 4.92 -22.22
N ALA A 294 -7.27 3.61 -22.03
CA ALA A 294 -6.09 2.88 -22.50
C ALA A 294 -6.10 2.56 -24.01
N TYR A 295 -7.29 2.37 -24.60
CA TYR A 295 -7.45 2.00 -26.00
C TYR A 295 -7.65 3.20 -26.93
N ASN A 296 -8.45 4.19 -26.52
CA ASN A 296 -8.85 5.31 -27.36
C ASN A 296 -9.10 6.59 -26.53
N ASN A 297 -8.02 7.27 -26.17
CA ASN A 297 -8.03 8.59 -25.53
C ASN A 297 -7.78 9.73 -26.53
N THR A 298 -7.91 10.96 -26.06
CA THR A 298 -7.78 12.18 -26.87
C THR A 298 -6.36 12.52 -27.32
N TYR A 299 -5.35 11.79 -26.84
CA TYR A 299 -3.96 11.95 -27.23
C TYR A 299 -3.54 10.98 -28.35
N GLY A 300 -4.43 10.06 -28.76
CA GLY A 300 -4.10 9.03 -29.74
C GLY A 300 -3.08 8.00 -29.23
N ILE A 301 -2.88 7.94 -27.91
CA ILE A 301 -1.95 7.00 -27.27
C ILE A 301 -2.72 5.71 -27.00
N GLN A 302 -2.44 4.66 -27.76
CA GLN A 302 -3.03 3.34 -27.58
C GLN A 302 -1.96 2.39 -27.03
N PHE A 303 -2.16 1.89 -25.81
CA PHE A 303 -1.21 0.97 -25.16
C PHE A 303 -1.80 -0.41 -24.83
N ILE A 304 -3.04 -0.67 -25.26
CA ILE A 304 -3.65 -1.99 -25.30
C ILE A 304 -4.22 -2.29 -26.69
N ASN A 305 -4.26 -3.56 -27.08
CA ASN A 305 -4.90 -4.00 -28.33
C ASN A 305 -6.41 -4.24 -28.15
N GLU A 306 -7.11 -4.51 -29.26
CA GLU A 306 -8.56 -4.71 -29.28
C GLU A 306 -9.00 -5.90 -28.41
N THR A 307 -8.26 -7.02 -28.45
CA THR A 307 -8.55 -8.20 -27.61
C THR A 307 -8.42 -7.90 -26.11
N GLN A 308 -7.41 -7.13 -25.71
CA GLN A 308 -7.23 -6.69 -24.32
C GLN A 308 -8.35 -5.73 -23.90
N TYR A 309 -8.75 -4.80 -24.77
CA TYR A 309 -9.87 -3.91 -24.54
C TYR A 309 -11.17 -4.70 -24.33
N GLU A 310 -11.51 -5.60 -25.26
CA GLU A 310 -12.72 -6.42 -25.18
C GLU A 310 -12.74 -7.29 -23.92
N SER A 311 -11.59 -7.88 -23.56
CA SER A 311 -11.46 -8.67 -22.33
C SER A 311 -11.67 -7.81 -21.09
N ALA A 312 -11.09 -6.63 -21.00
CA ALA A 312 -11.22 -5.76 -19.84
C ALA A 312 -12.66 -5.24 -19.69
N VAL A 313 -13.32 -4.91 -20.81
CA VAL A 313 -14.75 -4.53 -20.83
C VAL A 313 -15.63 -5.70 -20.39
N ALA A 314 -15.35 -6.93 -20.84
CA ALA A 314 -16.12 -8.11 -20.42
C ALA A 314 -15.96 -8.40 -18.92
N ASN A 315 -14.72 -8.32 -18.40
CA ASN A 315 -14.39 -8.55 -17.00
C ASN A 315 -15.11 -7.59 -16.04
N TRP A 316 -15.50 -6.39 -16.50
CA TRP A 316 -16.26 -5.45 -15.68
C TRP A 316 -17.58 -6.04 -15.17
N THR A 317 -18.21 -6.98 -15.89
CA THR A 317 -19.46 -7.61 -15.44
C THR A 317 -19.31 -8.33 -14.10
N ASP A 318 -18.17 -8.99 -13.88
CA ASP A 318 -17.89 -9.66 -12.61
C ASP A 318 -17.32 -8.69 -11.57
N GLY A 319 -16.50 -7.73 -12.00
CA GLY A 319 -16.04 -6.63 -11.14
C GLY A 319 -17.20 -5.86 -10.52
N GLN A 320 -18.22 -5.53 -11.31
CA GLN A 320 -19.42 -4.84 -10.85
C GLN A 320 -20.15 -5.63 -9.75
N LYS A 321 -20.34 -6.94 -9.91
CA LYS A 321 -20.99 -7.78 -8.89
C LYS A 321 -20.20 -7.81 -7.58
N LEU A 322 -18.87 -7.86 -7.67
CA LEU A 322 -18.00 -7.83 -6.49
C LEU A 322 -18.09 -6.49 -5.76
N VAL A 323 -18.09 -5.38 -6.50
CA VAL A 323 -18.28 -4.03 -5.95
C VAL A 323 -19.66 -3.93 -5.27
N GLU A 324 -20.74 -4.34 -5.95
CA GLU A 324 -22.09 -4.33 -5.38
C GLU A 324 -22.20 -5.20 -4.12
N THR A 325 -21.53 -6.35 -4.10
CA THR A 325 -21.47 -7.24 -2.92
C THR A 325 -20.74 -6.56 -1.76
N CYS A 326 -19.58 -5.97 -1.99
CA CYS A 326 -18.85 -5.20 -0.98
C CYS A 326 -19.72 -4.08 -0.39
N GLN A 327 -20.32 -3.25 -1.25
CA GLN A 327 -21.12 -2.10 -0.83
C GLN A 327 -22.36 -2.52 -0.03
N SER A 328 -23.05 -3.58 -0.47
CA SER A 328 -24.19 -4.14 0.26
C SER A 328 -23.78 -4.66 1.64
N LEU A 329 -22.67 -5.40 1.72
CA LEU A 329 -22.16 -5.92 3.00
C LEU A 329 -21.70 -4.80 3.92
N ALA A 330 -21.04 -3.76 3.38
CA ALA A 330 -20.62 -2.59 4.14
C ALA A 330 -21.83 -1.88 4.75
N GLN A 331 -22.90 -1.67 3.97
CA GLN A 331 -24.12 -1.07 4.48
C GLN A 331 -24.80 -1.91 5.57
N GLU A 332 -24.80 -3.24 5.44
CA GLU A 332 -25.48 -4.14 6.36
C GLU A 332 -24.70 -4.39 7.66
N TYR A 333 -23.38 -4.57 7.56
CA TYR A 333 -22.55 -5.07 8.67
C TYR A 333 -21.49 -4.07 9.16
N ASP A 334 -21.26 -2.96 8.46
CA ASP A 334 -20.30 -1.92 8.86
C ASP A 334 -20.81 -0.50 8.51
N ALA A 335 -22.07 -0.23 8.86
CA ALA A 335 -22.74 1.04 8.50
C ALA A 335 -22.04 2.29 9.06
N GLN A 336 -21.26 2.15 10.14
CA GLN A 336 -20.47 3.23 10.75
C GLN A 336 -19.03 3.28 10.22
N ALA A 337 -18.67 2.38 9.31
CA ALA A 337 -17.39 2.25 8.64
C ALA A 337 -16.18 2.25 9.60
N TYR A 338 -16.27 1.46 10.67
CA TYR A 338 -15.16 1.26 11.61
C TYR A 338 -14.05 0.38 11.03
N GLY A 339 -14.33 -0.37 9.95
CA GLY A 339 -13.32 -1.20 9.28
C GLY A 339 -12.93 -2.45 10.08
N ASN A 340 -13.73 -2.86 11.07
CA ASN A 340 -13.49 -4.04 11.89
C ASN A 340 -14.28 -5.28 11.42
N ALA A 341 -15.21 -5.10 10.47
CA ALA A 341 -16.03 -6.19 9.96
C ALA A 341 -15.26 -7.01 8.91
N THR A 342 -14.58 -8.08 9.35
CA THR A 342 -13.71 -8.92 8.51
C THR A 342 -14.37 -9.37 7.20
N LYS A 343 -15.65 -9.76 7.23
CA LYS A 343 -16.38 -10.19 6.03
C LYS A 343 -16.57 -9.05 5.02
N VAL A 344 -16.81 -7.83 5.50
CA VAL A 344 -16.92 -6.63 4.67
C VAL A 344 -15.54 -6.30 4.08
N ASN A 345 -14.51 -6.25 4.93
CA ASN A 345 -13.14 -5.95 4.53
C ASN A 345 -12.67 -6.90 3.41
N GLN A 346 -12.90 -8.20 3.60
CA GLN A 346 -12.54 -9.23 2.62
C GLN A 346 -13.27 -9.02 1.29
N ALA A 347 -14.59 -8.84 1.31
CA ALA A 347 -15.36 -8.63 0.09
C ALA A 347 -14.93 -7.36 -0.67
N CYS A 348 -14.62 -6.29 0.06
CA CYS A 348 -14.17 -5.03 -0.51
C CYS A 348 -12.74 -5.08 -1.05
N SER A 349 -11.83 -5.75 -0.34
CA SER A 349 -10.45 -5.99 -0.80
C SER A 349 -10.43 -6.90 -2.02
N ASP A 350 -11.21 -7.99 -2.05
CA ASP A 350 -11.32 -8.87 -3.22
C ASP A 350 -11.88 -8.13 -4.45
N ALA A 351 -12.88 -7.26 -4.24
CA ALA A 351 -13.42 -6.42 -5.30
C ALA A 351 -12.37 -5.44 -5.84
N TYR A 352 -11.57 -4.83 -4.95
CA TYR A 352 -10.46 -3.95 -5.33
C TYR A 352 -9.44 -4.70 -6.18
N ASP A 353 -8.93 -5.83 -5.66
CA ASP A 353 -7.93 -6.65 -6.33
C ASP A 353 -8.41 -7.10 -7.72
N TYR A 354 -9.66 -7.53 -7.83
CA TYR A 354 -10.24 -7.91 -9.10
C TYR A 354 -10.31 -6.73 -10.08
N CYS A 355 -10.85 -5.58 -9.65
CA CYS A 355 -10.99 -4.40 -10.51
C CYS A 355 -9.63 -3.94 -11.05
N PHE A 356 -8.62 -3.87 -10.18
CA PHE A 356 -7.30 -3.35 -10.53
C PHE A 356 -6.35 -4.38 -11.17
N SER A 357 -6.74 -5.66 -11.22
CA SER A 357 -6.01 -6.70 -11.96
C SER A 357 -6.65 -7.09 -13.29
N ALA A 358 -7.98 -7.08 -13.38
CA ALA A 358 -8.73 -7.61 -14.52
C ALA A 358 -9.32 -6.54 -15.45
N VAL A 359 -9.57 -5.32 -14.95
CA VAL A 359 -10.20 -4.22 -15.72
C VAL A 359 -9.21 -3.08 -15.95
N TYR A 360 -8.55 -2.61 -14.90
CA TYR A 360 -7.49 -1.60 -14.99
C TYR A 360 -6.34 -2.05 -15.89
N GLN A 361 -5.87 -1.17 -16.77
CA GLN A 361 -4.74 -1.46 -17.67
C GLN A 361 -3.53 -0.63 -17.25
N ASP A 362 -2.51 -1.28 -16.72
CA ASP A 362 -1.34 -0.58 -16.19
C ASP A 362 -0.50 0.08 -17.31
N PRO A 363 -0.45 1.43 -17.40
CA PRO A 363 0.27 2.14 -18.44
C PRO A 363 1.80 2.00 -18.32
N THR A 364 2.30 1.67 -17.11
CA THR A 364 3.74 1.53 -16.87
C THR A 364 4.34 0.34 -17.64
N LYS A 365 3.54 -0.69 -17.92
CA LYS A 365 3.91 -1.83 -18.77
C LYS A 365 4.21 -1.43 -20.21
N ALA A 366 3.67 -0.30 -20.66
CA ALA A 366 3.95 0.32 -21.96
C ALA A 366 4.98 1.46 -21.88
N GLY A 367 5.62 1.66 -20.72
CA GLY A 367 6.60 2.72 -20.50
C GLY A 367 5.99 4.12 -20.31
N LEU A 368 4.68 4.21 -20.07
CA LEU A 368 3.94 5.47 -19.87
C LEU A 368 3.71 5.77 -18.38
N GLY A 369 3.61 7.05 -18.03
CA GLY A 369 3.29 7.49 -16.68
C GLY A 369 1.82 7.21 -16.30
N MET A 370 1.57 6.75 -15.08
CA MET A 370 0.20 6.55 -14.57
C MET A 370 -0.52 7.86 -14.23
N PHE A 371 0.26 8.88 -13.86
CA PHE A 371 -0.25 10.20 -13.48
C PHE A 371 -0.22 11.20 -14.64
N ASP A 372 0.39 10.81 -15.77
CA ASP A 372 0.37 11.53 -17.04
C ASP A 372 0.78 10.56 -18.16
N ILE A 373 -0.18 10.14 -18.99
CA ILE A 373 0.09 9.18 -20.08
C ILE A 373 0.92 9.77 -21.21
N THR A 374 1.14 11.08 -21.22
CA THR A 374 2.04 11.75 -22.18
C THR A 374 3.49 11.76 -21.69
N ALA A 375 3.72 11.41 -20.41
CA ALA A 375 5.03 11.28 -19.81
C ALA A 375 5.51 9.82 -19.81
N GLY A 376 6.82 9.62 -19.66
CA GLY A 376 7.41 8.29 -19.51
C GLY A 376 7.29 7.76 -18.07
N ALA A 377 7.20 6.43 -17.90
CA ALA A 377 7.05 5.78 -16.60
C ALA A 377 8.19 6.06 -15.60
N LEU A 378 9.36 6.50 -16.09
CA LEU A 378 10.53 6.82 -15.26
C LEU A 378 10.54 8.28 -14.77
N VAL A 379 9.58 9.12 -15.20
CA VAL A 379 9.46 10.50 -14.72
C VAL A 379 8.96 10.44 -13.27
N PRO A 380 9.76 10.90 -12.28
CA PRO A 380 9.33 10.87 -10.88
C PRO A 380 8.09 11.75 -10.71
N PHE A 381 7.05 11.18 -10.11
CA PHE A 381 5.83 11.89 -9.78
C PHE A 381 5.37 11.55 -8.34
N PRO A 382 5.13 12.57 -7.50
CA PRO A 382 5.49 13.97 -7.70
C PRO A 382 7.02 14.16 -7.80
N PRO A 383 7.52 15.32 -8.27
CA PRO A 383 8.96 15.61 -8.23
C PRO A 383 9.51 15.46 -6.81
N LYS A 384 10.78 15.03 -6.67
CA LYS A 384 11.40 14.81 -5.34
C LYS A 384 11.88 16.08 -4.63
N TYR A 385 11.91 17.23 -5.31
CA TYR A 385 12.46 18.47 -4.75
C TYR A 385 11.73 18.97 -3.49
N PRO A 386 10.38 18.94 -3.42
CA PRO A 386 9.64 19.30 -2.21
C PRO A 386 10.02 18.45 -1.00
N ALA A 387 10.14 17.14 -1.16
CA ALA A 387 10.56 16.25 -0.08
C ALA A 387 11.97 16.60 0.42
N GLY A 388 12.90 16.87 -0.50
CA GLY A 388 14.25 17.33 -0.17
C GLY A 388 14.27 18.65 0.60
N TYR A 389 13.43 19.61 0.21
CA TYR A 389 13.29 20.90 0.90
C TYR A 389 12.70 20.74 2.31
N LEU A 390 11.62 19.97 2.44
CA LEU A 390 10.93 19.71 3.72
C LEU A 390 11.80 18.93 4.71
N ASN A 391 12.78 18.17 4.23
CA ASN A 391 13.75 17.45 5.06
C ASN A 391 15.00 18.27 5.46
N ARG A 392 15.07 19.57 5.11
CA ARG A 392 16.16 20.43 5.57
C ARG A 392 15.94 20.87 7.02
N GLN A 393 17.03 20.88 7.80
CA GLN A 393 16.99 21.27 9.21
C GLN A 393 16.41 22.67 9.44
N ASN A 394 16.77 23.65 8.59
CA ASN A 394 16.27 25.02 8.72
C ASN A 394 14.77 25.12 8.41
N VAL A 395 14.28 24.29 7.48
CA VAL A 395 12.85 24.22 7.14
C VAL A 395 12.08 23.55 8.27
N GLN A 396 12.55 22.41 8.79
CA GLN A 396 11.91 21.73 9.92
C GLN A 396 11.87 22.58 11.19
N THR A 397 12.98 23.24 11.51
CA THR A 397 13.05 24.20 12.64
C THR A 397 12.10 25.37 12.44
N GLY A 398 12.04 25.92 11.23
CA GLY A 398 11.16 27.04 10.90
C GLY A 398 9.68 26.67 10.96
N LEU A 399 9.31 25.45 10.58
CA LEU A 399 7.96 24.91 10.70
C LEU A 399 7.61 24.44 12.12
N GLY A 400 8.62 24.18 12.96
CA GLY A 400 8.43 23.67 14.31
C GLY A 400 8.05 22.18 14.35
N VAL A 401 8.54 21.38 13.41
CA VAL A 401 8.22 19.95 13.33
C VAL A 401 9.26 19.10 14.07
N PRO A 402 8.87 18.09 14.87
CA PRO A 402 9.79 17.25 15.65
C PRO A 402 10.27 16.00 14.89
N LEU A 403 9.94 15.86 13.60
CA LEU A 403 10.17 14.67 12.79
C LEU A 403 10.58 15.02 11.36
N ASN A 404 11.21 14.07 10.71
CA ASN A 404 11.53 14.05 9.30
C ASN A 404 10.28 13.80 8.46
N PHE A 405 10.26 14.43 7.28
CA PHE A 405 9.16 14.34 6.33
C PHE A 405 9.21 13.00 5.57
N THR A 406 8.05 12.36 5.42
CA THR A 406 7.84 11.18 4.55
C THR A 406 6.77 11.48 3.51
N GLY A 407 6.97 11.00 2.27
CA GLY A 407 6.04 11.25 1.16
C GLY A 407 4.81 10.35 1.13
N LEU A 408 4.80 9.26 1.90
CA LEU A 408 3.67 8.35 2.05
C LEU A 408 3.70 7.72 3.45
N SER A 409 2.53 7.55 4.05
CA SER A 409 2.34 6.74 5.24
C SER A 409 2.05 5.29 4.85
N VAL A 410 3.06 4.42 5.00
CA VAL A 410 2.88 2.97 4.76
C VAL A 410 1.79 2.36 5.67
N PRO A 411 1.71 2.68 6.99
CA PRO A 411 0.65 2.14 7.83
C PRO A 411 -0.76 2.52 7.35
N VAL A 412 -0.99 3.79 7.00
CA VAL A 412 -2.28 4.24 6.47
C VAL A 412 -2.58 3.56 5.13
N SER A 413 -1.63 3.60 4.19
CA SER A 413 -1.83 3.03 2.85
C SER A 413 -2.18 1.55 2.91
N THR A 414 -1.45 0.75 3.70
CA THR A 414 -1.69 -0.69 3.84
C THR A 414 -3.03 -0.97 4.50
N SER A 415 -3.34 -0.30 5.62
CA SER A 415 -4.60 -0.55 6.33
C SER A 415 -5.83 -0.16 5.53
N PHE A 416 -5.79 0.90 4.71
CA PHE A 416 -6.89 1.27 3.81
C PHE A 416 -7.10 0.25 2.67
N VAL A 417 -6.02 -0.37 2.17
CA VAL A 417 -6.11 -1.45 1.18
C VAL A 417 -6.69 -2.71 1.81
N GLU A 418 -6.25 -3.08 3.01
CA GLU A 418 -6.73 -4.26 3.74
C GLU A 418 -8.20 -4.17 4.10
N THR A 419 -8.70 -2.97 4.45
CA THR A 419 -10.13 -2.75 4.70
C THR A 419 -10.95 -2.62 3.42
N GLY A 420 -10.32 -2.58 2.25
CA GLY A 420 -10.96 -2.37 0.95
C GLY A 420 -11.66 -1.01 0.84
N ASP A 421 -11.16 0.02 1.52
CA ASP A 421 -11.86 1.30 1.71
C ASP A 421 -12.20 2.01 0.39
N PHE A 422 -11.38 1.81 -0.64
CA PHE A 422 -11.61 2.31 -2.01
C PHE A 422 -12.95 1.82 -2.62
N ILE A 423 -13.45 0.64 -2.25
CA ILE A 423 -14.63 0.03 -2.87
C ILE A 423 -15.92 0.26 -2.06
N ARG A 424 -15.80 0.60 -0.78
CA ARG A 424 -16.90 0.63 0.20
C ARG A 424 -18.12 1.44 -0.21
N GLY A 425 -17.92 2.50 -1.01
CA GLY A 425 -18.97 3.29 -1.66
C GLY A 425 -19.83 4.12 -0.69
N HIS A 426 -20.15 5.37 -1.06
CA HIS A 426 -21.05 6.29 -0.34
C HIS A 426 -20.87 7.72 -0.84
N ASN A 427 -19.68 8.01 -1.40
CA ASN A 427 -19.27 9.35 -1.85
C ASN A 427 -20.23 9.97 -2.87
N LEU A 428 -20.69 9.22 -3.88
CA LEU A 428 -21.65 9.74 -4.88
C LEU A 428 -22.97 10.19 -4.24
N ALA A 429 -23.48 9.43 -3.28
CA ALA A 429 -24.71 9.76 -2.56
C ALA A 429 -24.51 11.00 -1.65
N ALA A 430 -23.35 11.10 -1.00
CA ALA A 430 -22.95 12.27 -0.23
C ALA A 430 -22.92 13.54 -1.10
N LEU A 431 -22.28 13.50 -2.27
CA LEU A 431 -22.24 14.63 -3.21
C LEU A 431 -23.64 15.07 -3.65
N GLY A 432 -24.55 14.11 -3.91
CA GLY A 432 -25.95 14.40 -4.21
C GLY A 432 -26.67 15.16 -3.09
N ARG A 433 -26.55 14.68 -1.83
CA ARG A 433 -27.13 15.35 -0.66
C ARG A 433 -26.57 16.75 -0.43
N LEU A 434 -25.26 16.93 -0.61
CA LEU A 434 -24.58 18.22 -0.45
C LEU A 434 -25.07 19.23 -1.49
N LEU A 435 -25.24 18.84 -2.75
CA LEU A 435 -25.83 19.71 -3.79
C LEU A 435 -27.24 20.15 -3.44
N ASP A 436 -28.10 19.23 -2.99
CA ASP A 436 -29.49 19.54 -2.64
C ASP A 436 -29.59 20.45 -1.41
N LYS A 437 -28.55 20.49 -0.56
CA LYS A 437 -28.40 21.45 0.54
C LYS A 437 -27.81 22.80 0.10
N GLY A 438 -27.45 22.96 -1.17
CA GLY A 438 -26.92 24.21 -1.72
C GLY A 438 -25.40 24.33 -1.68
N VAL A 439 -24.66 23.28 -1.31
CA VAL A 439 -23.19 23.26 -1.39
C VAL A 439 -22.78 23.25 -2.86
N ARG A 440 -21.75 24.04 -3.21
CA ARG A 440 -21.19 24.05 -4.57
C ARG A 440 -20.26 22.87 -4.77
N ILE A 441 -20.40 22.14 -5.88
CA ILE A 441 -19.53 21.00 -6.22
C ILE A 441 -18.79 21.27 -7.52
N ALA A 442 -17.45 21.31 -7.43
CA ALA A 442 -16.55 21.51 -8.55
C ALA A 442 -15.70 20.27 -8.81
N LEU A 443 -15.93 19.60 -9.93
CA LEU A 443 -15.13 18.49 -10.43
C LEU A 443 -14.16 19.02 -11.49
N VAL A 444 -12.85 18.85 -11.29
CA VAL A 444 -11.80 19.35 -12.19
C VAL A 444 -10.86 18.20 -12.54
N TYR A 445 -10.73 17.86 -13.81
CA TYR A 445 -9.94 16.71 -14.25
C TYR A 445 -8.97 17.10 -15.36
N GLY A 446 -7.69 16.90 -15.11
CA GLY A 446 -6.66 16.91 -16.16
C GLY A 446 -6.87 15.76 -17.14
N ASP A 447 -6.80 16.05 -18.44
CA ASP A 447 -7.16 15.09 -19.47
C ASP A 447 -6.06 14.11 -19.89
N SER A 448 -4.82 14.27 -19.39
CA SER A 448 -3.74 13.29 -19.54
C SER A 448 -3.55 12.39 -18.31
N ASP A 449 -4.28 12.60 -17.23
CA ASP A 449 -4.29 11.70 -16.08
C ASP A 449 -4.94 10.35 -16.44
N TYR A 450 -4.29 9.26 -16.04
CA TYR A 450 -4.86 7.92 -16.16
C TYR A 450 -5.41 7.41 -14.84
N GLN A 451 -4.69 7.63 -13.74
CA GLN A 451 -5.02 7.11 -12.41
C GLN A 451 -6.46 7.42 -12.01
N CYS A 452 -6.88 8.69 -12.12
CA CYS A 452 -8.26 9.12 -11.90
C CYS A 452 -8.74 9.91 -13.13
N ASN A 453 -8.75 9.26 -14.29
CA ASN A 453 -8.96 9.87 -15.59
C ASN A 453 -10.27 10.70 -15.74
N TRP A 454 -10.21 11.70 -16.62
CA TRP A 454 -11.32 12.63 -16.90
C TRP A 454 -12.58 11.96 -17.47
N LEU A 455 -12.46 10.81 -18.15
CA LEU A 455 -13.63 10.06 -18.62
C LEU A 455 -14.46 9.58 -17.43
N GLY A 456 -13.78 9.02 -16.42
CA GLY A 456 -14.38 8.65 -15.15
C GLY A 456 -14.98 9.85 -14.42
N GLY A 457 -14.23 10.96 -14.35
CA GLY A 457 -14.72 12.22 -13.77
C GLY A 457 -15.99 12.77 -14.44
N GLU A 458 -16.09 12.68 -15.77
CA GLU A 458 -17.30 13.07 -16.49
C GLU A 458 -18.47 12.16 -16.11
N GLN A 459 -18.25 10.83 -16.08
CA GLN A 459 -19.28 9.89 -15.68
C GLN A 459 -19.75 10.12 -14.23
N ILE A 460 -18.84 10.43 -13.30
CA ILE A 460 -19.19 10.84 -11.93
C ILE A 460 -20.14 12.04 -11.96
N SER A 461 -19.79 13.10 -12.70
CA SER A 461 -20.63 14.31 -12.78
C SER A 461 -22.05 14.02 -13.27
N LEU A 462 -22.21 13.02 -14.13
CA LEU A 462 -23.51 12.59 -14.67
C LEU A 462 -24.23 11.60 -13.73
N ALA A 463 -23.49 10.84 -12.94
CA ALA A 463 -24.02 9.86 -12.00
C ALA A 463 -24.59 10.49 -10.72
N ILE A 464 -24.07 11.66 -10.30
CA ILE A 464 -24.55 12.37 -9.10
C ILE A 464 -26.07 12.57 -9.17
N ASN A 465 -26.77 11.99 -8.20
CA ASN A 465 -28.22 12.09 -8.09
C ASN A 465 -28.60 13.28 -7.21
N SER A 466 -29.18 14.31 -7.82
CA SER A 466 -29.64 15.54 -7.14
C SER A 466 -30.85 16.12 -7.88
N SER A 467 -31.50 17.11 -7.26
CA SER A 467 -32.61 17.87 -7.84
C SER A 467 -32.28 18.53 -9.19
N ILE A 468 -31.01 18.87 -9.45
CA ILE A 468 -30.54 19.53 -10.67
C ILE A 468 -30.03 18.57 -11.76
N LYS A 469 -30.08 17.25 -11.54
CA LYS A 469 -29.49 16.23 -12.42
C LYS A 469 -29.92 16.39 -13.88
N SER A 470 -31.22 16.47 -14.14
CA SER A 470 -31.77 16.57 -15.50
C SER A 470 -31.29 17.81 -16.24
N ASP A 471 -31.20 18.95 -15.54
CA ASP A 471 -30.75 20.20 -16.12
C ASP A 471 -29.24 20.21 -16.37
N PHE A 472 -28.45 19.63 -15.47
CA PHE A 472 -27.01 19.45 -15.68
C PHE A 472 -26.72 18.51 -16.87
N HIS A 473 -27.49 17.44 -17.04
CA HIS A 473 -27.39 16.55 -18.20
C HIS A 473 -27.69 17.29 -19.52
N ASN A 474 -28.67 18.21 -19.49
CA ASN A 474 -29.04 19.05 -20.63
C ASN A 474 -28.06 20.20 -20.87
N ALA A 475 -27.21 20.55 -19.90
CA ALA A 475 -26.14 21.50 -20.09
C ALA A 475 -25.08 20.94 -21.05
N GLY A 476 -24.72 21.75 -22.03
CA GLY A 476 -23.61 21.50 -22.94
C GLY A 476 -22.30 22.03 -22.38
N TYR A 477 -21.23 21.81 -23.13
CA TYR A 477 -19.90 22.32 -22.81
C TYR A 477 -19.71 23.77 -23.26
N ALA A 478 -19.06 24.56 -22.41
CA ALA A 478 -18.52 25.88 -22.72
C ALA A 478 -17.00 25.86 -22.61
N ASN A 479 -16.33 26.72 -23.36
CA ASN A 479 -14.87 26.82 -23.36
C ASN A 479 -14.36 27.49 -22.07
N ILE A 480 -13.30 26.94 -21.48
CA ILE A 480 -12.50 27.61 -20.43
C ILE A 480 -11.41 28.41 -21.14
N THR A 481 -11.51 29.74 -21.13
CA THR A 481 -10.53 30.65 -21.76
C THR A 481 -9.74 31.39 -20.69
N THR A 482 -8.42 31.21 -20.67
CA THR A 482 -7.53 31.85 -19.67
C THR A 482 -6.95 33.16 -20.18
N ASN A 483 -6.91 33.34 -21.51
CA ASN A 483 -6.60 34.57 -22.23
C ASN A 483 -7.31 34.55 -23.60
N ALA A 484 -7.13 35.61 -24.40
CA ALA A 484 -7.82 35.77 -25.68
C ALA A 484 -7.47 34.71 -26.75
N THR A 485 -6.40 33.94 -26.56
CA THR A 485 -5.83 33.05 -27.59
C THR A 485 -5.75 31.58 -27.19
N TYR A 486 -5.89 31.24 -25.91
CA TYR A 486 -5.70 29.88 -25.40
C TYR A 486 -7.00 29.29 -24.85
N LEU A 487 -7.36 28.13 -25.40
CA LEU A 487 -8.42 27.26 -24.92
C LEU A 487 -7.81 26.26 -23.93
N GLY A 488 -8.00 26.52 -22.63
CA GLY A 488 -7.41 25.69 -21.56
C GLY A 488 -8.24 24.48 -21.16
N GLY A 489 -9.45 24.35 -21.69
CA GLY A 489 -10.34 23.25 -21.36
C GLY A 489 -11.79 23.52 -21.72
N VAL A 490 -12.67 22.66 -21.23
CA VAL A 490 -14.12 22.80 -21.36
C VAL A 490 -14.80 22.54 -20.03
N VAL A 491 -15.92 23.24 -19.80
CA VAL A 491 -16.73 23.12 -18.59
C VAL A 491 -18.19 22.83 -18.95
N ARG A 492 -18.80 21.86 -18.27
CA ARG A 492 -20.23 21.67 -18.19
C ARG A 492 -20.68 22.16 -16.82
N GLN A 493 -21.60 23.11 -16.77
CA GLN A 493 -22.08 23.67 -15.51
C GLN A 493 -23.57 23.93 -15.55
N TYR A 494 -24.25 23.60 -14.45
CA TYR A 494 -25.61 24.04 -14.18
C TYR A 494 -25.82 24.18 -12.67
N GLY A 495 -26.40 25.31 -12.26
CA GLY A 495 -26.59 25.61 -10.83
C GLY A 495 -25.27 25.52 -10.07
N ASN A 496 -25.27 24.70 -9.02
CA ASN A 496 -24.15 24.50 -8.10
C ASN A 496 -23.22 23.34 -8.48
N LEU A 497 -23.43 22.66 -9.62
CA LEU A 497 -22.56 21.58 -10.10
C LEU A 497 -21.80 22.00 -11.35
N SER A 498 -20.48 21.79 -11.35
CA SER A 498 -19.61 21.95 -12.52
C SER A 498 -18.67 20.76 -12.70
N PHE A 499 -18.47 20.36 -13.96
CA PHE A 499 -17.42 19.44 -14.40
C PHE A 499 -16.53 20.14 -15.42
N SER A 500 -15.23 20.22 -15.12
CA SER A 500 -14.21 20.83 -15.95
C SER A 500 -13.20 19.80 -16.40
N ARG A 501 -13.03 19.68 -17.72
CA ARG A 501 -11.90 18.98 -18.33
C ARG A 501 -10.83 20.00 -18.67
N VAL A 502 -9.66 19.87 -18.05
CA VAL A 502 -8.50 20.73 -18.27
C VAL A 502 -7.59 20.04 -19.28
N PHE A 503 -7.27 20.75 -20.36
CA PHE A 503 -6.42 20.20 -21.42
C PHE A 503 -4.95 20.23 -21.01
N GLN A 504 -4.19 19.22 -21.43
CA GLN A 504 -2.73 19.13 -21.24
C GLN A 504 -2.31 19.14 -19.76
N ALA A 505 -3.13 18.50 -18.92
CA ALA A 505 -2.89 18.40 -17.49
C ALA A 505 -2.98 16.95 -17.03
N GLY A 506 -1.98 16.52 -16.26
CA GLY A 506 -1.94 15.21 -15.61
C GLY A 506 -2.71 15.20 -14.28
N HIS A 507 -2.29 14.32 -13.37
CA HIS A 507 -2.97 14.05 -12.10
C HIS A 507 -2.99 15.25 -11.14
N GLN A 508 -1.85 15.92 -10.98
CA GLN A 508 -1.75 17.20 -10.29
C GLN A 508 -2.15 18.33 -11.24
N GLY A 509 -3.43 18.38 -11.61
CA GLY A 509 -3.96 19.19 -12.71
C GLY A 509 -3.71 20.70 -12.62
N ILE A 510 -3.23 21.20 -11.47
CA ILE A 510 -2.84 22.59 -11.23
C ILE A 510 -1.33 22.82 -11.42
N ALA A 511 -0.49 21.79 -11.29
CA ALA A 511 0.97 21.90 -11.30
C ALA A 511 1.59 21.98 -12.71
N TYR A 512 0.89 21.49 -13.75
CA TYR A 512 1.48 21.29 -15.08
C TYR A 512 1.61 22.54 -15.98
N GLY A 513 1.47 23.73 -15.39
CA GLY A 513 1.86 24.96 -16.07
C GLY A 513 3.37 25.21 -16.14
N ASN A 514 4.23 24.44 -15.43
CA ASN A 514 5.58 24.95 -15.14
C ASN A 514 6.77 23.96 -14.94
N LEU A 515 6.62 22.65 -15.15
CA LEU A 515 7.80 21.75 -15.12
C LEU A 515 8.39 21.62 -16.53
N GLY A 516 9.59 22.16 -16.72
CA GLY A 516 10.28 22.36 -18.00
C GLY A 516 10.68 21.12 -18.79
N VAL A 517 9.75 20.19 -19.07
CA VAL A 517 9.89 19.19 -20.12
C VAL A 517 9.50 19.85 -21.44
N LYS A 518 10.50 20.21 -22.25
CA LYS A 518 10.27 20.62 -23.65
C LYS A 518 9.46 19.53 -24.35
N PRO A 519 8.29 19.83 -24.93
CA PRO A 519 7.76 19.02 -26.01
C PRO A 519 8.81 19.04 -27.12
N ARG A 520 9.30 17.87 -27.55
CA ARG A 520 10.03 17.80 -28.81
C ARG A 520 9.03 18.15 -29.91
N THR A 521 9.03 19.44 -30.28
CA THR A 521 8.47 20.14 -31.45
C THR A 521 7.65 21.38 -31.04
N ALA A 522 8.14 22.54 -31.51
CA ALA A 522 7.54 23.89 -31.55
C ALA A 522 7.68 24.84 -30.31
N ASP A 523 8.63 25.78 -30.46
CA ASP A 523 8.67 27.22 -30.13
C ASP A 523 8.29 27.79 -28.72
N PRO A 524 9.07 28.76 -28.15
CA PRO A 524 8.96 29.19 -26.76
C PRO A 524 8.06 30.43 -26.59
N MET A 525 6.75 30.25 -26.41
CA MET A 525 5.85 31.29 -25.87
C MET A 525 4.57 30.68 -25.25
N THR A 526 4.65 30.05 -24.09
CA THR A 526 3.46 29.68 -23.31
C THR A 526 3.75 29.81 -21.81
N ARG A 527 3.34 30.95 -21.22
CA ARG A 527 3.60 31.28 -19.81
C ARG A 527 2.40 31.87 -19.07
N ASP A 528 1.18 31.64 -19.54
CA ASP A 528 -0.01 32.27 -18.94
C ASP A 528 -1.23 31.33 -18.97
N ALA A 529 -1.32 30.42 -17.99
CA ALA A 529 -2.54 29.66 -17.70
C ALA A 529 -3.19 30.22 -16.43
N ARG A 530 -4.02 31.26 -16.59
CA ARG A 530 -4.88 31.79 -15.52
C ARG A 530 -6.18 30.99 -15.47
N ILE A 531 -6.29 30.01 -14.58
CA ILE A 531 -7.63 29.47 -14.25
C ILE A 531 -8.24 30.39 -13.20
N LYS A 532 -8.94 31.43 -13.65
CA LYS A 532 -9.88 32.18 -12.79
C LYS A 532 -11.18 31.40 -12.74
N PHE A 533 -11.50 30.81 -11.58
CA PHE A 533 -12.83 30.24 -11.33
C PHE A 533 -13.84 31.39 -11.21
N VAL A 534 -14.46 31.78 -12.33
CA VAL A 534 -15.59 32.72 -12.35
C VAL A 534 -16.88 31.92 -12.56
N THR A 535 -17.72 31.90 -11.54
CA THR A 535 -19.10 31.40 -11.58
C THR A 535 -19.99 32.43 -12.28
N GLU A 536 -20.00 32.47 -13.61
CA GLU A 536 -21.00 33.25 -14.37
C GLU A 536 -21.72 32.44 -15.45
N LYS A 537 -23.06 32.57 -15.45
CA LYS A 537 -24.03 31.89 -16.31
C LYS A 537 -23.77 32.18 -17.80
N ALA A 538 -23.49 31.15 -18.60
CA ALA A 538 -23.51 31.24 -20.06
C ALA A 538 -24.63 30.37 -20.68
N ARG A 539 -25.50 31.01 -21.47
CA ARG A 539 -26.62 30.40 -22.22
C ARG A 539 -26.12 29.65 -23.46
N LEU A 540 -26.58 28.41 -23.64
CA LEU A 540 -26.26 27.55 -24.80
C LEU A 540 -27.33 27.61 -25.89
N ARG A 541 -26.89 27.56 -27.16
CA ARG A 541 -27.73 27.29 -28.34
C ARG A 541 -27.39 25.91 -28.91
N HIS A 542 -28.41 25.07 -29.06
CA HIS A 542 -28.34 23.71 -29.59
C HIS A 542 -28.19 23.64 -31.12
N HIS A 543 -27.42 22.67 -31.61
CA HIS A 543 -27.68 22.00 -32.89
C HIS A 543 -27.41 20.47 -32.81
N LYS A 544 -28.22 19.71 -33.55
CA LYS A 544 -28.50 18.26 -33.47
C LYS A 544 -28.08 17.56 -34.77
N LYS A 545 -27.86 16.22 -34.66
CA LYS A 545 -27.88 15.13 -35.70
C LYS A 545 -26.59 14.92 -36.52
N SER A 546 -26.19 13.72 -36.99
CA SER A 546 -26.73 12.33 -36.92
C SER A 546 -25.71 11.27 -37.42
N ARG A 547 -25.73 10.08 -36.78
CA ARG A 547 -25.70 8.67 -37.27
C ARG A 547 -25.11 8.23 -38.64
N ARG A 548 -24.40 7.07 -38.54
CA ARG A 548 -24.41 5.80 -39.32
C ARG A 548 -23.31 5.51 -40.37
N GLY A 549 -22.77 4.29 -40.30
CA GLY A 549 -22.18 3.55 -41.43
C GLY A 549 -21.42 2.28 -41.04
N CYS A 550 -22.04 1.10 -41.22
CA CYS A 550 -21.42 -0.24 -41.14
C CYS A 550 -20.55 -0.56 -42.36
N LEU A 551 -19.58 -1.47 -42.22
CA LEU A 551 -19.03 -2.29 -43.32
C LEU A 551 -18.47 -3.62 -42.76
N THR A 552 -18.68 -4.70 -43.51
CA THR A 552 -18.45 -6.10 -43.15
C THR A 552 -17.64 -6.83 -44.25
N LEU A 553 -16.90 -7.87 -43.81
CA LEU A 553 -16.36 -9.07 -44.52
C LEU A 553 -15.02 -8.94 -45.30
N PRO A 554 -14.22 -10.04 -45.51
CA PRO A 554 -14.53 -11.47 -45.34
C PRO A 554 -13.46 -12.39 -44.65
N ARG A 555 -13.89 -13.64 -44.38
CA ARG A 555 -13.09 -14.83 -43.98
C ARG A 555 -12.27 -15.41 -45.15
N THR A 556 -11.14 -16.06 -44.83
CA THR A 556 -10.57 -17.17 -45.64
C THR A 556 -9.86 -18.19 -44.75
N GLU A 557 -9.97 -19.46 -45.13
CA GLU A 557 -9.62 -20.69 -44.41
C GLU A 557 -8.42 -21.41 -45.08
N THR A 558 -7.59 -22.09 -44.26
CA THR A 558 -6.93 -23.42 -44.46
C THR A 558 -5.74 -23.63 -45.44
N PHE A 559 -4.58 -24.08 -44.90
CA PHE A 559 -3.76 -25.29 -45.23
C PHE A 559 -2.30 -25.10 -44.70
N LEU A 560 -1.68 -25.92 -43.84
CA LEU A 560 -1.09 -27.26 -44.11
C LEU A 560 -0.74 -28.00 -42.79
N ARG A 561 -1.10 -29.29 -42.72
CA ARG A 561 -0.51 -30.35 -41.86
C ARG A 561 0.54 -31.13 -42.65
N GLN A 562 1.57 -31.67 -41.98
CA GLN A 562 2.16 -33.02 -42.18
C GLN A 562 3.29 -33.26 -41.13
N LEU A 563 3.05 -34.07 -40.07
CA LEU A 563 3.51 -35.47 -39.82
C LEU A 563 4.77 -35.55 -38.92
N PRO A 564 5.06 -36.63 -38.14
CA PRO A 564 4.26 -37.80 -37.76
C PRO A 564 4.26 -38.12 -36.23
N SER A 565 3.39 -39.07 -35.87
CA SER A 565 3.29 -39.78 -34.60
C SER A 565 4.55 -40.59 -34.23
N THR A 566 5.00 -40.47 -32.98
CA THR A 566 5.75 -41.54 -32.29
C THR A 566 5.20 -41.69 -30.89
N GLY A 567 4.53 -42.82 -30.63
CA GLY A 567 4.08 -43.20 -29.29
C GLY A 567 5.28 -43.43 -28.37
N PHE A 568 5.10 -43.07 -27.10
CA PHE A 568 5.97 -43.54 -26.02
C PHE A 568 5.09 -44.18 -24.95
N ASP A 569 5.39 -45.46 -24.73
CA ASP A 569 4.69 -46.40 -23.87
C ASP A 569 5.15 -46.20 -22.40
N MET A 570 4.20 -45.89 -21.51
CA MET A 570 4.44 -45.72 -20.07
C MET A 570 4.82 -47.02 -19.34
N GLN A 571 4.83 -48.18 -19.99
CA GLN A 571 5.22 -49.44 -19.33
C GLN A 571 6.73 -49.67 -19.21
N VAL A 572 7.58 -48.97 -19.96
CA VAL A 572 9.04 -49.24 -19.97
C VAL A 572 9.75 -48.73 -18.70
N PHE A 573 9.18 -47.77 -17.96
CA PHE A 573 9.84 -47.15 -16.80
C PHE A 573 9.60 -47.84 -15.46
N ARG A 574 8.64 -48.79 -15.36
CA ARG A 574 8.48 -49.59 -14.13
C ARG A 574 9.61 -50.61 -13.93
N ASN A 575 10.33 -50.97 -14.99
CA ASN A 575 11.28 -52.09 -14.94
C ASN A 575 12.76 -51.70 -14.82
N ASN A 576 13.17 -50.43 -14.96
CA ASN A 576 14.58 -50.03 -15.06
C ASN A 576 15.06 -49.06 -13.96
N ARG A 577 14.78 -49.36 -12.68
CA ARG A 577 15.30 -48.55 -11.55
C ARG A 577 16.80 -48.71 -11.27
N HIS A 578 17.52 -49.57 -12.00
CA HIS A 578 18.90 -49.97 -11.64
C HIS A 578 19.87 -50.16 -12.82
N ASP A 579 19.78 -49.38 -13.91
CA ASP A 579 20.80 -49.45 -14.97
C ASP A 579 21.95 -48.45 -14.75
N PRO A 580 23.15 -48.88 -14.33
CA PRO A 580 24.33 -48.03 -14.15
C PRO A 580 24.97 -47.54 -15.47
N LYS A 581 24.39 -47.82 -16.64
CA LYS A 581 24.98 -47.48 -17.96
C LYS A 581 24.44 -46.20 -18.61
N LEU A 582 23.49 -45.50 -18.01
CA LEU A 582 22.96 -44.24 -18.59
C LEU A 582 23.97 -43.09 -18.45
N SER A 583 24.20 -42.35 -19.54
CA SER A 583 25.05 -41.16 -19.49
C SER A 583 24.39 -40.02 -18.70
N PRO A 584 25.16 -39.09 -18.09
CA PRO A 584 24.61 -37.94 -17.37
C PRO A 584 23.61 -37.12 -18.19
N THR A 585 23.81 -37.04 -19.51
CA THR A 585 22.93 -36.35 -20.45
C THR A 585 21.60 -37.09 -20.65
N GLN A 586 21.61 -38.43 -20.62
CA GLN A 586 20.40 -39.26 -20.71
C GLN A 586 19.60 -39.25 -19.39
N LEU A 587 20.29 -39.28 -18.24
CA LEU A 587 19.67 -39.08 -16.92
C LEU A 587 18.96 -37.72 -16.85
N TRP A 588 19.56 -36.70 -17.44
CA TRP A 588 19.02 -35.36 -17.47
C TRP A 588 17.83 -35.18 -18.43
N ALA A 589 17.89 -35.73 -19.65
CA ALA A 589 16.76 -35.74 -20.57
C ALA A 589 15.53 -36.46 -19.96
N ASN A 590 15.77 -37.57 -19.25
CA ASN A 590 14.71 -38.32 -18.56
C ASN A 590 14.15 -37.59 -17.33
N PHE A 591 14.95 -36.77 -16.64
CA PHE A 591 14.51 -35.93 -15.52
C PHE A 591 13.63 -34.77 -16.01
N VAL A 592 14.02 -34.07 -17.08
CA VAL A 592 13.28 -32.93 -17.64
C VAL A 592 11.91 -33.36 -18.18
N VAL A 593 11.83 -34.50 -18.88
CA VAL A 593 10.58 -35.03 -19.42
C VAL A 593 9.63 -35.50 -18.30
N ASN A 594 10.12 -36.26 -17.31
CA ASN A 594 9.25 -36.80 -16.26
C ASN A 594 8.87 -35.79 -15.17
N PHE A 595 9.75 -34.86 -14.81
CA PHE A 595 9.45 -33.84 -13.78
C PHE A 595 8.51 -32.75 -14.31
N GLY A 596 8.62 -32.44 -15.61
CA GLY A 596 7.70 -31.55 -16.31
C GLY A 596 6.27 -32.11 -16.42
N ASP A 597 6.12 -33.41 -16.74
CA ASP A 597 4.80 -34.03 -16.95
C ASP A 597 4.09 -34.48 -15.66
N SER A 598 4.82 -34.92 -14.61
CA SER A 598 4.20 -35.54 -13.43
C SER A 598 3.73 -34.59 -12.33
N ARG A 599 4.19 -33.33 -12.31
CA ARG A 599 3.90 -32.39 -11.20
C ARG A 599 3.26 -31.07 -11.61
N GLY A 600 3.05 -30.77 -12.89
CA GLY A 600 2.48 -29.48 -13.26
C GLY A 600 3.42 -28.27 -13.07
N VAL A 601 4.58 -28.46 -12.45
CA VAL A 601 5.51 -27.37 -12.00
C VAL A 601 6.15 -26.60 -13.17
N LEU A 602 5.98 -27.08 -14.40
CA LEU A 602 6.45 -26.43 -15.62
C LEU A 602 5.32 -26.36 -16.69
N TYR A 603 4.05 -26.23 -16.29
CA TYR A 603 2.94 -26.13 -17.26
C TYR A 603 2.82 -24.74 -17.90
N HIS A 604 3.09 -24.71 -19.20
CA HIS A 604 2.38 -24.06 -20.34
C HIS A 604 1.75 -22.65 -20.27
N SER A 605 1.58 -22.01 -19.11
CA SER A 605 0.93 -20.70 -18.98
C SER A 605 1.89 -19.54 -18.68
N GLU A 606 3.08 -19.83 -18.13
CA GLU A 606 4.07 -18.81 -17.76
C GLU A 606 4.92 -18.33 -18.95
N PHE A 607 4.93 -19.07 -20.06
CA PHE A 607 5.67 -18.71 -21.28
C PHE A 607 4.95 -19.24 -22.53
N PRO A 608 4.30 -18.39 -23.34
CA PRO A 608 3.73 -18.82 -24.61
C PRO A 608 4.88 -19.11 -25.60
N GLY A 609 5.27 -20.38 -25.71
CA GLY A 609 6.20 -20.90 -26.71
C GLY A 609 7.42 -21.61 -26.13
N ALA A 610 7.43 -22.95 -26.27
CA ALA A 610 8.60 -23.84 -26.30
C ALA A 610 9.81 -23.50 -25.40
N TRP A 611 9.88 -24.06 -24.19
CA TRP A 611 11.13 -24.06 -23.39
C TRP A 611 11.52 -25.40 -22.76
N LEU A 612 10.58 -26.23 -22.28
CA LEU A 612 10.91 -27.54 -21.69
C LEU A 612 11.73 -28.45 -22.65
N GLN A 613 11.41 -28.40 -23.93
CA GLN A 613 12.10 -29.16 -24.99
C GLN A 613 13.44 -28.54 -25.40
N ASP A 614 13.64 -27.25 -25.14
CA ASP A 614 14.82 -26.46 -25.57
C ASP A 614 15.87 -26.29 -24.46
N ILE A 615 15.52 -26.55 -23.20
CA ILE A 615 16.44 -26.55 -22.05
C ILE A 615 17.73 -27.36 -22.37
N PRO A 616 17.64 -28.56 -23.00
CA PRO A 616 18.78 -29.30 -23.60
C PRO A 616 19.68 -28.56 -24.56
N ALA A 617 19.11 -27.94 -25.58
CA ALA A 617 19.91 -27.23 -26.56
C ALA A 617 20.56 -25.97 -25.97
N ARG A 618 19.88 -25.30 -25.04
CA ARG A 618 20.34 -24.04 -24.43
C ARG A 618 21.33 -24.24 -23.29
N SER A 619 21.19 -25.28 -22.46
CA SER A 619 22.13 -25.55 -21.36
C SER A 619 23.56 -25.81 -21.86
N MET A 620 23.72 -26.35 -23.07
CA MET A 620 25.02 -26.51 -23.73
C MET A 620 25.71 -25.17 -24.04
N ARG A 621 24.96 -24.07 -24.13
CA ARG A 621 25.47 -22.71 -24.37
C ARG A 621 25.76 -21.95 -23.07
N TYR A 622 25.22 -22.41 -21.94
CA TYR A 622 25.30 -21.74 -20.64
C TYR A 622 25.81 -22.70 -19.55
N PRO A 623 27.14 -22.71 -19.27
CA PRO A 623 27.75 -23.63 -18.31
C PRO A 623 27.14 -23.59 -16.89
N ALA A 624 26.67 -22.43 -16.45
CA ALA A 624 26.00 -22.25 -15.16
C ALA A 624 24.67 -23.02 -15.10
N MET A 625 23.86 -22.91 -16.15
CA MET A 625 22.57 -23.59 -16.29
C MET A 625 22.74 -25.11 -16.36
N LEU A 626 23.71 -25.60 -17.15
CA LEU A 626 24.04 -27.02 -17.22
C LEU A 626 24.48 -27.55 -15.85
N SER A 627 25.33 -26.81 -15.13
CA SER A 627 25.79 -27.19 -13.81
C SER A 627 24.65 -27.24 -12.78
N ALA A 628 23.72 -26.28 -12.81
CA ALA A 628 22.54 -26.30 -11.94
C ALA A 628 21.68 -27.54 -12.22
N ALA A 629 21.49 -27.87 -13.49
CA ALA A 629 20.64 -28.99 -13.90
C ALA A 629 21.26 -30.35 -13.53
N LEU A 630 22.57 -30.52 -13.72
CA LEU A 630 23.31 -31.70 -13.25
C LEU A 630 23.26 -31.83 -11.71
N SER A 631 23.35 -30.70 -11.01
CA SER A 631 23.26 -30.66 -9.56
C SER A 631 21.88 -31.08 -9.04
N CYS A 632 20.81 -30.60 -9.69
CA CYS A 632 19.43 -30.97 -9.38
C CYS A 632 19.17 -32.47 -9.64
N ALA A 633 19.58 -32.97 -10.80
CA ALA A 633 19.41 -34.38 -11.16
C ALA A 633 20.16 -35.32 -10.20
N ALA A 634 21.40 -34.99 -9.84
CA ALA A 634 22.18 -35.75 -8.87
C ALA A 634 21.53 -35.72 -7.47
N SER A 635 20.93 -34.60 -7.07
CA SER A 635 20.28 -34.48 -5.74
C SER A 635 19.01 -35.32 -5.68
N HIS A 636 18.20 -35.30 -6.75
CA HIS A 636 17.04 -36.16 -6.87
C HIS A 636 17.42 -37.64 -6.89
N LEU A 637 18.46 -38.03 -7.65
CA LEU A 637 18.95 -39.40 -7.67
C LEU A 637 19.48 -39.86 -6.31
N ALA A 638 20.21 -39.00 -5.60
CA ALA A 638 20.67 -39.26 -4.24
C ALA A 638 19.49 -39.50 -3.28
N HIS A 639 18.43 -38.71 -3.40
CA HIS A 639 17.21 -38.86 -2.61
C HIS A 639 16.52 -40.20 -2.87
N GLU A 640 16.28 -40.53 -4.14
CA GLU A 640 15.57 -41.76 -4.56
C GLU A 640 16.36 -43.05 -4.24
N THR A 641 17.68 -43.02 -4.42
CA THR A 641 18.54 -44.20 -4.26
C THR A 641 19.15 -44.33 -2.87
N LYS A 642 18.99 -43.31 -2.02
CA LYS A 642 19.69 -43.15 -0.72
C LYS A 642 21.22 -43.30 -0.84
N ALA A 643 21.78 -43.04 -2.03
CA ALA A 643 23.21 -43.21 -2.31
C ALA A 643 24.01 -41.92 -2.04
N ALA A 644 25.29 -42.07 -1.70
CA ALA A 644 26.20 -40.97 -1.38
C ALA A 644 26.67 -40.18 -2.63
N GLN A 645 25.75 -39.52 -3.33
CA GLN A 645 26.09 -38.59 -4.42
C GLN A 645 26.17 -37.12 -3.98
N VAL A 646 26.04 -36.84 -2.67
CA VAL A 646 26.05 -35.49 -2.07
C VAL A 646 27.27 -34.67 -2.53
N ARG A 647 28.47 -35.29 -2.61
CA ARG A 647 29.69 -34.62 -3.09
C ARG A 647 29.57 -34.13 -4.53
N THR A 648 29.00 -34.95 -5.42
CA THR A 648 28.75 -34.60 -6.82
C THR A 648 27.70 -33.51 -6.93
N CYS A 649 26.64 -33.58 -6.12
CA CYS A 649 25.60 -32.55 -6.05
C CYS A 649 26.19 -31.19 -5.70
N LEU A 650 26.93 -31.12 -4.58
CA LEU A 650 27.53 -29.88 -4.08
C LEU A 650 28.59 -29.32 -5.04
N LEU A 651 29.38 -30.18 -5.70
CA LEU A 651 30.35 -29.76 -6.71
C LEU A 651 29.67 -29.04 -7.88
N HIS A 652 28.60 -29.62 -8.43
CA HIS A 652 27.87 -29.00 -9.53
C HIS A 652 27.08 -27.75 -9.10
N ARG A 653 26.57 -27.71 -7.85
CA ARG A 653 25.93 -26.51 -7.28
C ARG A 653 26.94 -25.36 -7.17
N SER A 654 28.13 -25.63 -6.66
CA SER A 654 29.23 -24.66 -6.56
C SER A 654 29.62 -24.11 -7.94
N ARG A 655 29.73 -24.98 -8.95
CA ARG A 655 29.98 -24.58 -10.35
C ARG A 655 28.86 -23.71 -10.92
N ALA A 656 27.60 -24.04 -10.63
CA ALA A 656 26.45 -23.24 -11.04
C ALA A 656 26.48 -21.83 -10.42
N LEU A 657 26.74 -21.73 -9.11
CA LEU A 657 26.82 -20.46 -8.39
C LEU A 657 28.00 -19.61 -8.87
N SER A 658 29.17 -20.23 -9.12
CA SER A 658 30.33 -19.54 -9.69
C SER A 658 30.04 -19.02 -11.10
N GLY A 659 29.40 -19.83 -11.94
CA GLY A 659 28.98 -19.44 -13.28
C GLY A 659 27.94 -18.31 -13.27
N LEU A 660 26.97 -18.35 -12.34
CA LEU A 660 26.03 -17.25 -12.12
C LEU A 660 26.74 -15.94 -11.77
N SER A 661 27.70 -15.99 -10.83
CA SER A 661 28.50 -14.82 -10.46
C SER A 661 29.27 -14.25 -11.67
N GLN A 662 29.85 -15.09 -12.53
CA GLN A 662 30.53 -14.64 -13.74
C GLN A 662 29.59 -14.01 -14.77
N MET A 663 28.43 -14.63 -15.03
CA MET A 663 27.40 -14.10 -15.92
C MET A 663 26.90 -12.74 -15.45
N VAL A 664 26.77 -12.58 -14.13
CA VAL A 664 26.30 -11.35 -13.49
C VAL A 664 27.42 -10.33 -13.34
N ASN A 665 28.70 -10.68 -13.35
CA ASN A 665 29.78 -9.68 -13.26
C ASN A 665 30.20 -9.12 -14.63
N ALA A 666 29.78 -9.72 -15.74
CA ALA A 666 30.08 -9.26 -17.11
C ALA A 666 29.22 -8.05 -17.58
N LEU A 667 28.64 -7.29 -16.63
CA LEU A 667 27.56 -6.30 -16.84
C LEU A 667 28.03 -4.99 -17.47
N THR A 668 27.84 -4.86 -18.78
CA THR A 668 27.45 -3.56 -19.35
C THR A 668 26.15 -3.65 -20.15
N THR A 669 25.81 -4.81 -20.73
CA THR A 669 24.47 -5.10 -21.29
C THR A 669 24.25 -6.62 -21.34
N LEU A 670 23.31 -7.17 -20.54
CA LEU A 670 22.85 -8.56 -20.70
C LEU A 670 21.82 -8.61 -21.82
N SER A 671 21.94 -9.56 -22.75
CA SER A 671 20.87 -9.80 -23.72
C SER A 671 19.65 -10.43 -23.04
N THR A 672 18.47 -10.30 -23.63
CA THR A 672 17.25 -10.97 -23.15
C THR A 672 17.43 -12.49 -23.02
N ALA A 673 18.22 -13.11 -23.90
CA ALA A 673 18.51 -14.54 -23.85
C ALA A 673 19.39 -14.92 -22.65
N ASP A 674 20.38 -14.09 -22.32
CA ASP A 674 21.24 -14.30 -21.15
C ASP A 674 20.48 -14.06 -19.85
N GLY A 675 19.57 -13.08 -19.82
CA GLY A 675 18.65 -12.84 -18.72
C GLY A 675 17.77 -14.06 -18.42
N HIS A 676 17.15 -14.65 -19.45
CA HIS A 676 16.39 -15.89 -19.31
C HIS A 676 17.24 -17.06 -18.79
N ALA A 677 18.50 -17.19 -19.24
CA ALA A 677 19.39 -18.25 -18.79
C ALA A 677 19.75 -18.12 -17.29
N VAL A 678 19.97 -16.90 -16.80
CA VAL A 678 20.18 -16.65 -15.37
C VAL A 678 18.94 -17.01 -14.56
N ILE A 679 17.76 -16.54 -14.97
CA ILE A 679 16.49 -16.83 -14.28
C ILE A 679 16.23 -18.34 -14.23
N ALA A 680 16.39 -19.05 -15.36
CA ALA A 680 16.23 -20.50 -15.43
C ALA A 680 17.21 -21.23 -14.50
N THR A 681 18.47 -20.79 -14.45
CA THR A 681 19.48 -21.35 -13.54
C THR A 681 19.07 -21.15 -12.07
N CYS A 682 18.55 -19.97 -11.71
CA CYS A 682 18.04 -19.70 -10.37
C CYS A 682 16.83 -20.59 -9.99
N ILE A 683 15.91 -20.84 -10.92
CA ILE A 683 14.75 -21.72 -10.70
C ILE A 683 15.23 -23.16 -10.46
N ILE A 684 16.14 -23.68 -11.28
CA ILE A 684 16.68 -25.04 -11.14
C ILE A 684 17.37 -25.22 -9.77
N LEU A 685 18.14 -24.23 -9.32
CA LEU A 685 18.78 -24.25 -8.00
C LEU A 685 17.74 -24.25 -6.85
N ARG A 686 16.61 -23.56 -7.00
CA ARG A 686 15.51 -23.60 -6.01
C ARG A 686 14.78 -24.94 -5.98
N ILE A 687 14.62 -25.60 -7.13
CA ILE A 687 14.03 -26.94 -7.20
C ILE A 687 14.95 -27.95 -6.51
N GLN A 688 16.26 -27.84 -6.72
CA GLN A 688 17.24 -28.71 -6.08
C GLN A 688 17.12 -28.74 -4.55
N THR A 689 16.75 -27.63 -3.90
CA THR A 689 16.61 -27.57 -2.43
C THR A 689 15.54 -28.50 -1.86
N LEU A 690 14.64 -29.02 -2.70
CA LEU A 690 13.63 -30.01 -2.30
C LEU A 690 14.25 -31.38 -2.05
N PHE A 691 15.40 -31.69 -2.66
CA PHE A 691 16.01 -33.03 -2.62
C PHE A 691 17.28 -33.10 -1.77
N LEU A 692 17.94 -31.97 -1.52
CA LEU A 692 19.15 -31.92 -0.72
C LEU A 692 18.83 -31.55 0.73
N ASP A 693 19.39 -32.26 1.71
CA ASP A 693 19.23 -31.98 3.13
C ASP A 693 20.40 -31.12 3.65
N ASP A 694 20.39 -29.83 3.32
CA ASP A 694 21.44 -28.84 3.62
C ASP A 694 21.16 -28.01 4.88
N GLY A 695 20.03 -28.25 5.57
CA GLY A 695 19.59 -27.50 6.74
C GLY A 695 18.84 -26.20 6.41
N PHE A 696 18.10 -25.67 7.38
CA PHE A 696 17.24 -24.49 7.19
C PHE A 696 18.00 -23.24 6.76
N ILE A 697 19.16 -22.99 7.38
CA ILE A 697 19.96 -21.78 7.16
C ILE A 697 20.48 -21.73 5.72
N GLU A 698 21.05 -22.83 5.23
CA GLU A 698 21.57 -22.91 3.85
C GLU A 698 20.44 -22.92 2.82
N TRP A 699 19.32 -23.56 3.15
CA TRP A 699 18.11 -23.47 2.34
C TRP A 699 17.63 -22.02 2.18
N LEU A 700 17.57 -21.26 3.28
CA LEU A 700 17.13 -19.86 3.29
C LEU A 700 18.10 -18.97 2.52
N ARG A 701 19.41 -19.13 2.73
CA ARG A 701 20.47 -18.40 2.00
C ARG A 701 20.39 -18.62 0.50
N LEU A 702 20.24 -19.87 0.05
CA LEU A 702 20.17 -20.20 -1.37
C LEU A 702 18.87 -19.68 -2.03
N ARG A 703 17.72 -19.83 -1.34
CA ARG A 703 16.43 -19.28 -1.79
C ARG A 703 16.48 -17.76 -1.92
N ARG A 704 17.05 -17.08 -0.94
CA ARG A 704 17.25 -15.62 -0.95
C ARG A 704 18.18 -15.17 -2.08
N LEU A 705 19.34 -15.79 -2.22
CA LEU A 705 20.32 -15.45 -3.26
C LEU A 705 19.69 -15.55 -4.65
N THR A 706 19.05 -16.68 -4.94
CA THR A 706 18.42 -16.93 -6.24
C THR A 706 17.21 -16.03 -6.48
N PHE A 707 16.46 -15.66 -5.44
CA PHE A 707 15.35 -14.70 -5.51
C PHE A 707 15.85 -13.30 -5.90
N ARG A 708 16.78 -12.73 -5.13
CA ARG A 708 17.33 -11.38 -5.38
C ARG A 708 18.03 -11.29 -6.73
N LEU A 709 18.71 -12.35 -7.13
CA LEU A 709 19.38 -12.37 -8.43
C LEU A 709 18.38 -12.37 -9.59
N SER A 710 17.27 -13.13 -9.47
CA SER A 710 16.24 -13.15 -10.50
C SER A 710 15.56 -11.78 -10.65
N MET A 711 15.29 -11.08 -9.55
CA MET A 711 14.75 -9.72 -9.55
C MET A 711 15.70 -8.73 -10.25
N SER A 712 16.96 -8.69 -9.83
CA SER A 712 17.98 -7.79 -10.38
C SER A 712 18.20 -7.99 -11.88
N VAL A 713 18.11 -9.23 -12.38
CA VAL A 713 18.28 -9.54 -13.81
C VAL A 713 17.03 -9.18 -14.63
N THR A 714 15.84 -9.34 -14.05
CA THR A 714 14.57 -8.96 -14.70
C THR A 714 14.56 -7.45 -14.98
N GLU A 715 14.95 -6.63 -14.00
CA GLU A 715 15.05 -5.17 -14.13
C GLU A 715 16.04 -4.73 -15.22
N ARG A 716 17.15 -5.45 -15.40
CA ARG A 716 18.26 -5.03 -16.28
C ARG A 716 18.17 -5.50 -17.72
N SER A 717 17.56 -6.66 -17.97
CA SER A 717 17.60 -7.32 -19.29
C SER A 717 16.35 -7.09 -20.15
N GLY A 718 15.30 -6.50 -19.58
CA GLY A 718 14.00 -6.35 -20.25
C GLY A 718 13.38 -7.69 -20.66
N ALA A 719 13.94 -8.81 -20.16
CA ALA A 719 13.26 -10.09 -20.12
C ALA A 719 12.05 -9.84 -19.23
N GLY A 720 10.91 -9.51 -19.86
CA GLY A 720 9.68 -9.14 -19.17
C GLY A 720 9.45 -10.10 -18.03
N SER A 721 8.95 -9.58 -16.89
CA SER A 721 8.68 -10.41 -15.71
C SER A 721 7.99 -11.67 -16.19
N SER A 722 8.71 -12.80 -16.21
CA SER A 722 8.03 -14.07 -16.23
C SER A 722 7.16 -13.97 -14.99
N LYS A 723 5.86 -13.79 -15.19
CA LYS A 723 4.89 -13.90 -14.12
C LYS A 723 5.30 -15.14 -13.31
N GLU A 724 5.17 -15.10 -12.01
CA GLU A 724 5.41 -16.31 -11.22
C GLU A 724 6.85 -16.85 -11.22
N VAL A 725 7.81 -16.18 -10.58
CA VAL A 725 8.90 -16.96 -9.96
C VAL A 725 8.41 -17.54 -8.63
N GLN A 726 7.50 -18.51 -8.75
CA GLN A 726 6.98 -19.48 -7.76
C GLN A 726 5.93 -19.03 -6.71
N TRP A 727 5.60 -17.74 -6.57
CA TRP A 727 4.74 -17.28 -5.46
C TRP A 727 3.26 -17.08 -5.81
N GLN A 728 2.93 -16.62 -7.03
CA GLN A 728 1.51 -16.54 -7.43
C GLN A 728 0.87 -17.92 -7.59
N ASP A 729 1.65 -19.00 -7.65
CA ASP A 729 1.13 -20.36 -7.66
C ASP A 729 0.74 -20.83 -6.24
N MET A 730 1.32 -20.26 -5.17
CA MET A 730 0.77 -20.41 -3.81
C MET A 730 -0.53 -19.61 -3.66
N HIS A 731 -0.61 -18.39 -4.20
CA HIS A 731 -1.85 -17.60 -4.24
C HIS A 731 -2.95 -18.28 -5.07
N GLY A 732 -2.60 -18.78 -6.25
CA GLY A 732 -3.48 -19.47 -7.19
C GLY A 732 -3.90 -20.85 -6.71
N ASN A 733 -3.02 -21.59 -6.01
CA ASN A 733 -3.37 -22.86 -5.37
C ASN A 733 -4.08 -22.67 -4.03
N ALA A 734 -3.82 -21.62 -3.24
CA ALA A 734 -4.58 -21.34 -2.02
C ALA A 734 -6.06 -21.10 -2.33
N ASN A 735 -6.35 -20.26 -3.34
CA ASN A 735 -7.73 -20.02 -3.81
C ASN A 735 -8.36 -21.25 -4.52
N ARG A 736 -7.57 -22.17 -5.08
CA ARG A 736 -8.08 -23.38 -5.80
C ARG A 736 -8.15 -24.65 -4.93
N GLN A 737 -7.30 -24.79 -3.92
CA GLN A 737 -7.10 -26.01 -3.12
C GLN A 737 -7.65 -25.92 -1.70
N CYS A 738 -7.85 -24.71 -1.15
CA CYS A 738 -8.58 -24.53 0.10
C CYS A 738 -10.02 -24.09 -0.22
N PRO A 739 -11.02 -25.00 -0.27
CA PRO A 739 -12.40 -24.58 -0.16
C PRO A 739 -12.55 -23.81 1.17
N ALA A 740 -13.42 -22.80 1.19
CA ALA A 740 -13.74 -21.94 2.34
C ALA A 740 -14.26 -22.69 3.61
N THR A 741 -14.08 -24.01 3.68
CA THR A 741 -14.58 -24.93 4.70
C THR A 741 -13.48 -25.57 5.55
N VAL A 742 -12.19 -25.30 5.31
CA VAL A 742 -11.09 -25.81 6.16
C VAL A 742 -10.80 -24.80 7.27
N GLU A 743 -11.49 -24.96 8.39
CA GLU A 743 -11.25 -24.15 9.60
C GLU A 743 -10.06 -24.70 10.41
N LEU A 744 -9.12 -23.81 10.74
CA LEU A 744 -8.04 -24.10 11.66
C LEU A 744 -8.59 -24.13 13.09
N ASP A 745 -8.27 -25.16 13.89
CA ASP A 745 -8.75 -25.24 15.27
C ASP A 745 -8.21 -24.05 16.09
N PRO A 746 -9.08 -23.22 16.68
CA PRO A 746 -8.68 -22.02 17.42
C PRO A 746 -7.71 -22.29 18.58
N ARG A 747 -7.67 -23.53 19.11
CA ARG A 747 -6.71 -23.93 20.16
C ARG A 747 -5.27 -23.84 19.66
N ILE A 748 -5.00 -24.25 18.41
CA ILE A 748 -3.66 -24.24 17.81
C ILE A 748 -3.12 -22.80 17.75
N THR A 749 -3.96 -21.90 17.25
CA THR A 749 -3.61 -20.48 17.11
C THR A 749 -3.57 -19.74 18.44
N ARG A 750 -4.36 -20.14 19.44
CA ARG A 750 -4.27 -19.56 20.79
C ARG A 750 -2.98 -19.97 21.47
N SER A 751 -2.56 -21.23 21.35
CA SER A 751 -1.29 -21.70 21.89
C SER A 751 -0.10 -21.04 21.18
N ALA A 752 -0.17 -20.84 19.86
CA ALA A 752 0.83 -20.10 19.10
C ALA A 752 0.93 -18.63 19.56
N ALA A 753 -0.22 -17.96 19.70
CA ALA A 753 -0.29 -16.58 20.16
C ALA A 753 0.26 -16.43 21.58
N HIS A 754 -0.06 -17.36 22.47
CA HIS A 754 0.48 -17.37 23.84
C HIS A 754 2.01 -17.57 23.85
N SER A 755 2.53 -18.50 23.04
CA SER A 755 3.97 -18.73 22.94
C SER A 755 4.70 -17.49 22.43
N LEU A 756 4.15 -16.81 21.42
CA LEU A 756 4.69 -15.55 20.90
C LEU A 756 4.55 -14.38 21.88
N SER A 757 3.46 -14.26 22.64
CA SER A 757 3.30 -13.18 23.63
C SER A 757 4.32 -13.30 24.77
N MET A 758 4.68 -14.53 25.16
CA MET A 758 5.73 -14.72 26.18
C MET A 758 7.12 -14.27 25.71
N LEU A 759 7.36 -14.25 24.39
CA LEU A 759 8.64 -13.81 23.79
C LEU A 759 8.73 -12.28 23.63
N GLU A 760 7.62 -11.56 23.69
CA GLU A 760 7.57 -10.11 23.47
C GLU A 760 8.61 -9.33 24.30
N PRO A 761 8.81 -9.62 25.61
CA PRO A 761 9.80 -8.88 26.41
C PRO A 761 11.26 -9.17 26.02
N LEU A 762 11.51 -10.23 25.25
CA LEU A 762 12.86 -10.73 24.95
C LEU A 762 13.36 -10.32 23.55
N VAL A 763 12.48 -9.90 22.64
CA VAL A 763 12.84 -9.59 21.25
C VAL A 763 13.40 -8.17 21.07
N HIS A 764 13.32 -7.33 22.11
CA HIS A 764 13.72 -5.91 22.06
C HIS A 764 15.23 -5.68 21.86
N GLU A 765 16.06 -6.70 22.04
CA GLU A 765 17.51 -6.61 21.89
C GLU A 765 18.00 -6.69 20.43
N SER A 766 17.15 -7.11 19.50
CA SER A 766 17.48 -7.28 18.08
C SER A 766 16.33 -6.82 17.20
N GLU A 767 16.59 -5.83 16.36
CA GLU A 767 15.66 -5.29 15.37
C GLU A 767 15.11 -6.37 14.42
N ALA A 768 15.96 -7.32 14.02
CA ALA A 768 15.56 -8.44 13.16
C ALA A 768 14.64 -9.42 13.91
N GLU A 769 14.88 -9.65 15.20
CA GLU A 769 14.02 -10.50 16.04
C GLU A 769 12.67 -9.82 16.31
N THR A 770 12.67 -8.52 16.64
CA THR A 770 11.45 -7.73 16.82
C THR A 770 10.60 -7.70 15.54
N TYR A 771 11.22 -7.49 14.39
CA TYR A 771 10.51 -7.45 13.11
C TYR A 771 9.87 -8.79 12.76
N ILE A 772 10.62 -9.90 12.89
CA ILE A 772 10.09 -11.24 12.64
C ILE A 772 9.02 -11.62 13.67
N HIS A 773 9.19 -11.26 14.93
CA HIS A 773 8.19 -11.47 15.98
C HIS A 773 6.86 -10.79 15.66
N HIS A 774 6.85 -9.51 15.28
CA HIS A 774 5.63 -8.81 14.89
C HIS A 774 4.92 -9.47 13.70
N LEU A 775 5.67 -9.87 12.68
CA LEU A 775 5.08 -10.55 11.51
C LEU A 775 4.48 -11.91 11.88
N LEU A 776 5.13 -12.66 12.80
CA LEU A 776 4.61 -13.92 13.33
C LEU A 776 3.33 -13.71 14.15
N VAL A 777 3.29 -12.70 15.02
CA VAL A 777 2.10 -12.34 15.82
C VAL A 777 0.94 -11.95 14.91
N LEU A 778 1.19 -11.10 13.91
CA LEU A 778 0.20 -10.69 12.93
C LEU A 778 -0.35 -11.89 12.14
N CYS A 779 0.54 -12.77 11.67
CA CYS A 779 0.16 -13.96 10.93
C CYS A 779 -0.71 -14.92 11.77
N ILE A 780 -0.36 -15.16 13.03
CA ILE A 780 -1.18 -15.97 13.94
C ILE A 780 -2.52 -15.30 14.24
N SER A 781 -2.55 -13.97 14.46
CA SER A 781 -3.81 -13.22 14.62
C SER A 781 -4.70 -13.36 13.38
N HIS A 782 -4.12 -13.30 12.20
CA HIS A 782 -4.83 -13.51 10.94
C HIS A 782 -5.33 -14.95 10.78
N PHE A 783 -4.59 -15.97 11.23
CA PHE A 783 -5.08 -17.35 11.31
C PHE A 783 -6.24 -17.52 12.32
N GLN A 784 -6.30 -16.73 13.39
CA GLN A 784 -7.44 -16.71 14.32
C GLN A 784 -8.69 -16.10 13.69
N GLN A 785 -8.53 -15.27 12.65
CA GLN A 785 -9.62 -14.63 11.93
C GLN A 785 -10.11 -15.47 10.74
N SER A 786 -9.18 -16.04 9.96
CA SER A 786 -9.48 -16.92 8.83
C SER A 786 -8.24 -17.67 8.38
N THR A 787 -8.39 -18.95 8.02
CA THR A 787 -7.31 -19.76 7.42
C THR A 787 -6.71 -19.06 6.19
N LEU A 788 -7.53 -18.43 5.35
CA LEU A 788 -7.07 -17.74 4.14
C LEU A 788 -6.26 -16.48 4.46
N LEU A 789 -6.71 -15.67 5.43
CA LEU A 789 -6.02 -14.45 5.83
C LEU A 789 -4.67 -14.77 6.49
N GLY A 790 -4.64 -15.80 7.35
CA GLY A 790 -3.40 -16.32 7.91
C GLY A 790 -2.43 -16.82 6.84
N MET A 791 -2.91 -17.51 5.81
CA MET A 791 -2.08 -17.94 4.69
C MET A 791 -1.49 -16.77 3.89
N LYS A 792 -2.27 -15.71 3.62
CA LYS A 792 -1.77 -14.48 2.97
C LYS A 792 -0.66 -13.84 3.82
N SER A 793 -0.87 -13.78 5.13
CA SER A 793 0.08 -13.17 6.08
C SER A 793 1.37 -13.98 6.24
N PHE A 794 1.27 -15.30 6.11
CA PHE A 794 2.44 -16.16 6.08
C PHE A 794 3.37 -15.85 4.89
N GLU A 795 2.80 -15.46 3.74
CA GLU A 795 3.59 -15.01 2.59
C GLU A 795 4.39 -13.74 2.93
N THR A 796 3.78 -12.79 3.64
CA THR A 796 4.46 -11.56 4.08
C THR A 796 5.70 -11.87 4.92
N ILE A 797 5.63 -12.85 5.84
CA ILE A 797 6.81 -13.30 6.61
C ILE A 797 7.89 -13.87 5.67
N TYR A 798 7.47 -14.71 4.71
CA TYR A 798 8.38 -15.35 3.78
C TYR A 798 9.11 -14.31 2.90
N LEU A 799 8.38 -13.32 2.38
CA LEU A 799 8.92 -12.21 1.60
C LEU A 799 9.85 -11.34 2.44
N ALA A 800 9.48 -11.03 3.68
CA ALA A 800 10.32 -10.29 4.60
C ALA A 800 11.69 -10.97 4.81
N LEU A 801 11.72 -12.28 5.01
CA LEU A 801 12.98 -13.05 5.14
C LEU A 801 13.80 -13.07 3.84
N LEU A 802 13.16 -13.20 2.68
CA LEU A 802 13.86 -13.20 1.38
C LEU A 802 14.43 -11.84 1.00
N GLN A 803 13.76 -10.75 1.39
CA GLN A 803 14.15 -9.38 1.03
C GLN A 803 15.02 -8.70 2.08
N MET A 804 15.07 -9.23 3.31
CA MET A 804 15.82 -8.70 4.44
C MET A 804 17.24 -8.22 4.06
N PRO A 805 17.70 -7.04 4.50
CA PRO A 805 19.08 -6.59 4.26
C PRO A 805 20.09 -7.61 4.77
N GLU A 806 21.22 -7.77 4.06
CA GLU A 806 22.19 -8.80 4.40
C GLU A 806 22.71 -8.65 5.83
N SER A 807 22.94 -7.42 6.29
CA SER A 807 23.36 -7.16 7.68
C SER A 807 22.32 -7.55 8.74
N ARG A 808 21.02 -7.42 8.45
CA ARG A 808 19.94 -7.83 9.36
C ARG A 808 19.77 -9.35 9.37
N LEU A 809 19.83 -9.96 8.19
CA LEU A 809 19.85 -11.42 8.08
C LEU A 809 21.07 -12.01 8.77
N GLN A 810 22.23 -11.37 8.61
CA GLN A 810 23.44 -11.72 9.32
C GLN A 810 23.26 -11.61 10.83
N GLY A 811 22.63 -10.53 11.33
CA GLY A 811 22.27 -10.39 12.74
C GLY A 811 21.31 -11.48 13.25
N LEU A 812 20.36 -11.90 12.40
CA LEU A 812 19.42 -12.98 12.70
C LEU A 812 20.08 -14.37 12.71
N LEU A 813 21.09 -14.59 11.84
CA LEU A 813 21.66 -15.93 11.58
C LEU A 813 23.06 -16.17 12.17
N GLU A 814 23.92 -15.17 12.35
CA GLU A 814 25.37 -15.39 12.60
C GLU A 814 25.77 -15.53 14.07
N ASN A 815 24.84 -15.49 15.01
CA ASN A 815 25.05 -15.95 16.39
C ASN A 815 23.78 -16.55 16.98
N MET A 816 22.96 -17.23 16.16
CA MET A 816 21.67 -17.88 16.47
C MET A 816 21.28 -17.83 17.95
N ARG A 817 20.91 -16.64 18.42
CA ARG A 817 20.58 -16.41 19.83
C ARG A 817 19.37 -17.27 20.15
N PRO A 818 19.18 -17.68 21.42
CA PRO A 818 18.01 -18.48 21.79
C PRO A 818 16.70 -17.88 21.24
N VAL A 819 16.54 -16.55 21.33
CA VAL A 819 15.37 -15.82 20.79
C VAL A 819 15.22 -15.97 19.27
N ALA A 820 16.24 -15.67 18.47
CA ALA A 820 16.21 -15.89 17.02
C ALA A 820 15.90 -17.35 16.63
N ARG A 821 16.49 -18.32 17.34
CA ARG A 821 16.21 -19.75 17.15
C ARG A 821 14.74 -20.08 17.38
N ILE A 822 14.16 -19.54 18.45
CA ILE A 822 12.76 -19.74 18.80
C ILE A 822 11.84 -19.09 17.75
N LEU A 823 12.11 -17.86 17.31
CA LEU A 823 11.32 -17.17 16.29
C LEU A 823 11.35 -17.90 14.94
N LEU A 824 12.53 -18.36 14.52
CA LEU A 824 12.65 -19.18 13.31
C LEU A 824 11.94 -20.54 13.48
N GLY A 825 11.98 -21.13 14.68
CA GLY A 825 11.19 -22.32 15.02
C GLY A 825 9.69 -22.09 14.83
N HIS A 826 9.17 -20.94 15.28
CA HIS A 826 7.78 -20.54 15.07
C HIS A 826 7.43 -20.36 13.59
N PHE A 827 8.29 -19.68 12.83
CA PHE A 827 8.11 -19.55 11.37
C PHE A 827 8.01 -20.91 10.68
N VAL A 828 8.93 -21.83 11.01
CA VAL A 828 8.96 -23.18 10.43
C VAL A 828 7.74 -24.00 10.87
N ALA A 829 7.27 -23.86 12.11
CA ALA A 829 6.06 -24.50 12.59
C ALA A 829 4.79 -24.00 11.87
N ILE A 830 4.67 -22.69 11.62
CA ILE A 830 3.59 -22.13 10.78
C ILE A 830 3.70 -22.67 9.35
N HIS A 831 4.91 -22.86 8.81
CA HIS A 831 5.09 -23.48 7.50
C HIS A 831 4.57 -24.93 7.45
N VAL A 832 4.80 -25.74 8.50
CA VAL A 832 4.22 -27.08 8.62
C VAL A 832 2.69 -27.01 8.61
N MET A 833 2.12 -26.10 9.40
CA MET A 833 0.68 -25.89 9.48
C MET A 833 0.08 -25.51 8.11
N VAL A 834 0.67 -24.55 7.41
CA VAL A 834 0.25 -24.15 6.05
C VAL A 834 0.39 -25.32 5.07
N THR A 835 1.49 -26.06 5.12
CA THR A 835 1.73 -27.20 4.23
C THR A 835 0.65 -28.28 4.38
N VAL A 836 0.25 -28.58 5.62
CA VAL A 836 -0.85 -29.52 5.91
C VAL A 836 -2.17 -28.99 5.34
N LEU A 837 -2.49 -27.71 5.56
CA LEU A 837 -3.73 -27.07 5.11
C LEU A 837 -3.88 -27.04 3.58
N THR A 838 -2.78 -26.84 2.85
CA THR A 838 -2.81 -26.69 1.38
C THR A 838 -2.73 -28.01 0.61
N SER A 839 -2.57 -29.15 1.28
CA SER A 839 -2.19 -30.39 0.59
C SER A 839 -3.38 -31.20 0.04
N SER A 840 -3.58 -31.20 -1.28
CA SER A 840 -4.52 -32.09 -1.96
C SER A 840 -3.86 -33.42 -2.39
N ASN A 841 -4.05 -34.47 -1.60
CA ASN A 841 -4.23 -35.86 -2.07
C ASN A 841 -3.06 -36.74 -2.58
N THR A 842 -1.77 -36.51 -2.26
CA THR A 842 -0.69 -37.47 -2.62
C THR A 842 0.15 -37.90 -1.41
N ALA A 843 -0.17 -39.06 -0.85
CA ALA A 843 0.34 -39.59 0.42
C ALA A 843 1.86 -39.87 0.50
N ASP A 844 2.50 -40.32 -0.59
CA ASP A 844 3.86 -40.89 -0.49
C ASP A 844 5.00 -39.87 -0.51
N ASN A 845 4.82 -38.70 -1.14
CA ASN A 845 5.86 -37.67 -1.27
C ASN A 845 5.81 -36.58 -0.17
N GLN A 846 4.74 -36.54 0.63
CA GLN A 846 4.51 -35.51 1.66
C GLN A 846 5.25 -35.81 2.96
N HIS A 847 5.44 -37.09 3.28
CA HIS A 847 6.20 -37.51 4.46
C HIS A 847 7.68 -37.09 4.39
N SER A 848 8.26 -36.96 3.19
CA SER A 848 9.68 -36.59 3.05
C SER A 848 9.95 -35.09 3.21
N SER A 849 9.02 -34.22 2.79
CA SER A 849 9.13 -32.77 2.99
C SER A 849 8.80 -32.36 4.43
N ILE A 850 7.72 -32.88 5.02
CA ILE A 850 7.36 -32.61 6.42
C ILE A 850 8.45 -33.16 7.35
N GLY A 851 8.97 -34.36 7.10
CA GLY A 851 10.10 -34.91 7.87
C GLY A 851 11.39 -34.07 7.76
N LYS A 852 11.63 -33.40 6.63
CA LYS A 852 12.75 -32.45 6.48
C LYS A 852 12.51 -31.17 7.27
N VAL A 853 11.30 -30.63 7.22
CA VAL A 853 10.92 -29.40 7.93
C VAL A 853 10.89 -29.61 9.44
N ASN A 854 10.48 -30.80 9.91
CA ASN A 854 10.51 -31.16 11.33
C ASN A 854 11.94 -31.18 11.87
N LYS A 855 12.90 -31.77 11.14
CA LYS A 855 14.33 -31.71 11.49
C LYS A 855 14.86 -30.29 11.60
N TRP A 856 14.30 -29.33 10.85
CA TRP A 856 14.67 -27.92 11.01
C TRP A 856 14.19 -27.37 12.35
N ILE A 857 12.96 -27.67 12.76
CA ILE A 857 12.45 -27.27 14.08
C ILE A 857 13.28 -27.93 15.19
N GLU A 858 13.57 -29.24 15.09
CA GLU A 858 14.44 -29.94 16.06
C GLU A 858 15.84 -29.34 16.10
N SER A 859 16.45 -28.99 14.96
CA SER A 859 17.75 -28.35 14.92
C SER A 859 17.72 -26.93 15.51
N LEU A 860 16.65 -26.18 15.28
CA LEU A 860 16.49 -24.82 15.80
C LEU A 860 16.20 -24.83 17.30
N CYS A 861 15.38 -25.75 17.80
CA CYS A 861 14.82 -25.72 19.15
C CYS A 861 15.39 -26.79 20.10
N GLY A 862 16.00 -27.87 19.60
CA GLY A 862 16.32 -29.07 20.38
C GLY A 862 17.31 -28.86 21.53
N ASP A 863 18.36 -28.05 21.35
CA ASP A 863 19.28 -27.76 22.46
C ASP A 863 18.63 -26.87 23.53
N LEU A 864 17.62 -26.08 23.16
CA LEU A 864 16.90 -25.17 24.05
C LEU A 864 15.80 -25.89 24.85
N GLU A 865 15.31 -27.03 24.34
CA GLU A 865 14.28 -27.85 25.01
C GLU A 865 14.74 -28.35 26.38
N ASN A 866 16.04 -28.62 26.54
CA ASN A 866 16.62 -29.12 27.80
C ASN A 866 17.08 -28.00 28.75
N SER A 867 16.83 -26.73 28.42
CA SER A 867 17.16 -25.58 29.26
C SER A 867 15.95 -25.12 30.06
N ASP A 868 16.11 -25.01 31.39
CA ASP A 868 15.08 -24.49 32.29
C ASP A 868 14.61 -23.06 31.91
N GLU A 869 15.46 -22.29 31.23
CA GLU A 869 15.18 -20.91 30.80
C GLU A 869 14.32 -20.87 29.52
N TRP A 870 14.57 -21.76 28.56
CA TRP A 870 14.03 -21.63 27.20
C TRP A 870 12.92 -22.63 26.85
N HIS A 871 12.79 -23.72 27.62
CA HIS A 871 11.85 -24.82 27.38
C HIS A 871 10.41 -24.35 27.09
N ARG A 872 9.92 -23.35 27.86
CA ARG A 872 8.55 -22.81 27.72
C ARG A 872 8.25 -22.12 26.38
N TYR A 873 9.28 -21.62 25.69
CA TYR A 873 9.11 -20.90 24.42
C TYR A 873 9.27 -21.81 23.20
N VAL A 874 9.90 -22.97 23.35
CA VAL A 874 10.07 -23.94 22.25
C VAL A 874 9.00 -25.02 22.20
N ALA A 875 8.16 -25.12 23.23
CA ALA A 875 7.12 -26.13 23.34
C ALA A 875 6.16 -26.13 22.12
N TRP A 876 5.65 -24.96 21.71
CA TRP A 876 4.70 -24.90 20.59
C TRP A 876 5.32 -25.30 19.24
N PRO A 877 6.50 -24.78 18.84
CA PRO A 877 7.18 -25.26 17.64
C PRO A 877 7.47 -26.77 17.65
N LEU A 878 8.00 -27.31 18.75
CA LEU A 878 8.36 -28.72 18.85
C LEU A 878 7.13 -29.66 18.81
N LEU A 879 6.04 -29.27 19.45
CA LEU A 879 4.77 -30.00 19.39
C LEU A 879 4.18 -30.01 17.98
N THR A 880 4.26 -28.87 17.28
CA THR A 880 3.83 -28.76 15.88
C THR A 880 4.65 -29.69 14.97
N ALA A 881 5.96 -29.81 15.22
CA ALA A 881 6.82 -30.76 14.53
C ALA A 881 6.41 -32.21 14.78
N LYS A 882 6.26 -32.61 16.06
CA LYS A 882 5.81 -33.96 16.47
C LYS A 882 4.44 -34.32 15.87
N ALA A 883 3.50 -33.37 15.85
CA ALA A 883 2.18 -33.57 15.26
C ALA A 883 2.25 -33.79 13.73
N GLY A 884 3.22 -33.19 13.05
CA GLY A 884 3.52 -33.45 11.64
C GLY A 884 4.08 -34.86 11.34
N GLU A 885 4.57 -35.61 12.35
CA GLU A 885 5.12 -36.96 12.19
C GLU A 885 4.07 -38.09 12.28
N GLY A 886 2.86 -37.77 12.75
CA GLY A 886 1.79 -38.75 12.93
C GLY A 886 1.52 -39.55 11.65
N LYS A 887 1.54 -40.89 11.76
CA LYS A 887 1.22 -41.76 10.61
C LYS A 887 -0.22 -41.51 10.16
N PRO A 888 -0.47 -41.11 8.91
CA PRO A 888 -1.81 -40.83 8.43
C PRO A 888 -2.65 -42.11 8.41
N HIS A 889 -3.83 -42.09 9.02
CA HIS A 889 -4.85 -43.08 8.71
C HIS A 889 -5.30 -42.85 7.25
N ASN A 890 -5.06 -43.83 6.37
CA ASN A 890 -5.37 -43.77 4.93
C ASN A 890 -4.61 -42.73 4.08
N GLY A 891 -3.39 -42.35 4.46
CA GLY A 891 -2.52 -41.53 3.58
C GLY A 891 -2.91 -40.05 3.47
N ARG A 892 -3.73 -39.55 4.39
CA ARG A 892 -3.94 -38.11 4.62
C ARG A 892 -3.67 -37.79 6.09
N LEU A 893 -2.81 -36.81 6.37
CA LEU A 893 -2.78 -36.16 7.69
C LEU A 893 -4.02 -35.28 7.76
N SER A 894 -5.03 -35.68 8.54
CA SER A 894 -6.20 -34.84 8.76
C SER A 894 -5.94 -33.89 9.92
N MET A 895 -6.57 -32.72 9.92
CA MET A 895 -6.55 -31.80 11.06
C MET A 895 -6.96 -32.48 12.37
N ARG A 896 -7.79 -33.51 12.29
CA ARG A 896 -8.22 -34.34 13.43
C ARG A 896 -7.07 -35.16 14.05
N ASP A 897 -6.13 -35.66 13.23
CA ASP A 897 -4.96 -36.40 13.73
C ASP A 897 -3.94 -35.45 14.39
N PHE A 898 -3.80 -34.24 13.84
CA PHE A 898 -3.01 -33.15 14.43
C PHE A 898 -3.56 -32.75 15.82
N LEU A 899 -4.89 -32.76 15.98
CA LEU A 899 -5.57 -32.47 17.24
C LEU A 899 -5.49 -33.61 18.26
N GLU A 900 -5.55 -34.88 17.86
CA GLU A 900 -5.41 -36.01 18.79
C GLU A 900 -4.01 -36.08 19.45
N ILE A 901 -2.98 -35.59 18.77
CA ILE A 901 -1.62 -35.50 19.33
C ILE A 901 -1.54 -34.33 20.32
N LEU A 902 -2.14 -33.18 20.01
CA LEU A 902 -2.22 -32.02 20.91
C LEU A 902 -3.12 -32.28 22.14
N ASP A 903 -4.18 -33.09 22.01
CA ASP A 903 -5.09 -33.47 23.11
C ASP A 903 -4.52 -34.56 24.04
N LYS A 904 -3.40 -35.22 23.69
CA LYS A 904 -2.73 -36.20 24.56
C LYS A 904 -1.68 -35.59 25.50
N GLU A 905 -1.22 -34.36 25.21
CA GLU A 905 -0.31 -33.59 26.08
C GLU A 905 -0.90 -32.28 26.69
N PRO A 906 -2.19 -32.16 27.09
CA PRO A 906 -2.72 -30.91 27.65
C PRO A 906 -2.17 -30.59 29.05
N ASN A 907 -1.64 -31.59 29.76
CA ASN A 907 -1.30 -31.47 31.19
C ASN A 907 0.06 -30.80 31.48
N GLU A 908 0.91 -30.57 30.48
CA GLU A 908 2.19 -29.85 30.69
C GLU A 908 2.16 -28.37 30.23
N LEU A 909 1.24 -28.01 29.32
CA LEU A 909 1.18 -26.68 28.71
C LEU A 909 0.45 -25.60 29.54
N VAL A 910 -0.26 -25.97 30.62
CA VAL A 910 -1.09 -25.02 31.39
C VAL A 910 -0.84 -25.02 32.91
N LEU A 911 -0.06 -25.95 33.50
CA LEU A 911 -0.06 -26.12 34.97
C LEU A 911 1.32 -26.35 35.63
N ARG A 912 2.36 -25.57 35.26
CA ARG A 912 3.57 -25.43 36.13
C ARG A 912 4.01 -24.01 36.44
N SER A 913 3.38 -22.97 35.90
CA SER A 913 3.76 -21.58 36.19
C SER A 913 3.05 -20.98 37.41
N GLU A 914 1.91 -21.51 37.86
CA GLU A 914 1.17 -20.92 39.01
C GLU A 914 1.53 -21.53 40.38
N SER A 915 2.15 -22.71 40.46
CA SER A 915 2.41 -23.38 41.75
C SER A 915 3.82 -23.21 42.32
N GLN A 916 4.72 -22.44 41.69
CA GLN A 916 6.08 -22.18 42.23
C GLN A 916 6.45 -20.70 42.42
N LEU A 917 5.58 -19.76 42.05
CA LEU A 917 5.82 -18.33 42.29
C LEU A 917 5.34 -17.82 43.65
N SER A 918 4.82 -18.69 44.52
CA SER A 918 4.37 -18.32 45.88
C SER A 918 5.40 -18.56 46.99
N SER A 919 6.67 -18.90 46.69
CA SER A 919 7.66 -19.23 47.75
C SER A 919 9.06 -18.62 47.63
N CYS A 920 9.26 -17.55 46.87
CA CYS A 920 10.50 -16.76 46.98
C CYS A 920 10.19 -15.36 47.50
N ARG A 921 10.14 -15.25 48.83
CA ARG A 921 10.35 -13.99 49.54
C ARG A 921 11.80 -13.55 49.39
N ILE A 922 11.93 -12.25 49.21
CA ILE A 922 13.05 -11.37 49.57
C ILE A 922 13.94 -11.98 50.67
N GLU A 923 15.25 -12.13 50.39
CA GLU A 923 16.34 -11.73 51.30
C GLU A 923 17.71 -11.74 50.57
N GLU A 924 18.40 -10.61 50.75
CA GLU A 924 19.78 -10.18 50.38
C GLU A 924 20.23 -10.09 48.91
#